data_AF-A0A251SJB5-F1
#
_entry.id   AF-A0A251SJB5-F1
#
_cell.length_a   1.000
_cell.length_b   1.000
_cell.length_c   1.000
_cell.angle_alpha   90.00
_cell.angle_beta   90.00
_cell.angle_gamma   90.00
#
_symmetry.space_group_name_H-M   'P 1'
#
loop_
_entity.id
_entity.type
_entity.pdbx_description
1 polymer ?
#
loop_
_entity_poly.entity_id
_entity_poly.type
_entity_poly.pdbx_seq_one_letter_code
_entity_poly.pdbx_strand_id
1 'polypeptide(L)'
;MDQSLSNYSTNKNLPSSNPEKRLLTATNPLTTTNPFTGVSNSPMNQLQQQPLQQHPQHQQQQQPLMGPMTNSMAQQQPLMGPMINPVAQQLLGMSPNSMYQQQQPMVPRSNSLLNSMINPMHTPRQHEMMGPMHNPMMQQLNKGERNSIFSASDDNVIMKQVLDTHLPDGTDVDVKPLVHIVEEILKYATIHATVDVDSTSSVAHTDVGKLEGKSHQLSAHQTNAHQINAQQTSIVLIQLSHIIDKLACEMSFKCLSGADGHTTALALFHEVGNYHWDAKLALILAAFALNYGEFWLLAQIYSSNQLAKSMAILRQVPTIMEHSAPLKPKFDALNKLIHSVLELTRCIMQFKELPPMYVSTEVPAMARALQAVPAAVYWNVRGIIACAAQITSLSSMGHEYGISASEMQSWELSTLVLKINHLHEFLKKQLEECHRVIGDRKELEFRNSFNQLFETIHIDNMKILKILLNSRDDPLPLFDGATKKRVGLEVLRKRNVLLLISGLDMSRDELSILEQIYSESRVQGSRIDSLYDVVWVPIVDPYVEYTEAMHMQFEEMRNNMPWYSVYHPSNIDRAVKKSIGDRWHFRSRPILVVLDPQGRELSPNALHMMWIWGSTAFPFTTAREEALWREETWRLELLVSGMDPTILDWVRDNKYIFLYGGDDLEWIRKFTRSARAMASAAGIPLEMAYVGKSKKRENVRKAIATINVEKLSYCWQDTTLIWFFWTRLESMLYSKIQLKRADDQDPIMLQIKKLLSYDKNGSWALLCQGSTILTNGHGTTMLQTPADYDLWKEHISTRGFNLSFKEYHDKLHVAANNCCRFEFPHAAGRIPEGMRCPECHRMMEKHIAFICCHDQTGLLEPY
;
A
#
# COMPACT_ATOMS: atom_id res chain seq x y z
N MET A 1 24.89 -5.64 -40.30
CA MET A 1 26.08 -6.46 -40.62
C MET A 1 25.91 -7.82 -39.97
N ASP A 2 26.40 -8.85 -40.63
CA ASP A 2 25.98 -10.23 -40.42
C ASP A 2 26.78 -11.00 -39.34
N GLN A 3 26.35 -12.24 -39.14
CA GLN A 3 27.02 -13.31 -38.37
C GLN A 3 26.81 -13.21 -36.83
N SER A 4 26.48 -14.30 -36.12
CA SER A 4 26.24 -15.68 -36.56
C SER A 4 25.15 -16.38 -35.73
N LEU A 5 24.45 -17.31 -36.39
CA LEU A 5 23.60 -18.32 -35.76
C LEU A 5 24.27 -19.69 -35.89
N SER A 6 24.07 -20.52 -34.86
CA SER A 6 23.92 -21.99 -34.86
C SER A 6 24.90 -22.77 -33.97
N ASN A 7 24.33 -23.69 -33.19
CA ASN A 7 24.75 -25.10 -33.14
C ASN A 7 23.71 -25.95 -32.38
N TYR A 8 23.08 -26.89 -33.09
CA TYR A 8 22.55 -28.21 -32.65
C TYR A 8 21.58 -28.32 -31.44
N SER A 9 20.54 -29.16 -31.41
CA SER A 9 20.09 -30.28 -32.27
C SER A 9 18.55 -30.26 -32.38
N THR A 10 17.89 -30.53 -33.53
CA THR A 10 17.48 -31.86 -34.08
C THR A 10 16.87 -32.82 -33.03
N ASN A 11 15.77 -33.57 -33.24
CA ASN A 11 14.88 -33.91 -34.39
C ASN A 11 13.60 -34.61 -33.80
N LYS A 12 12.41 -34.81 -34.41
CA LYS A 12 11.77 -34.48 -35.71
C LYS A 12 10.22 -34.79 -35.62
N ASN A 13 9.51 -34.81 -36.74
CA ASN A 13 8.23 -35.52 -37.04
C ASN A 13 6.88 -34.93 -36.55
N LEU A 14 6.24 -34.14 -37.42
CA LEU A 14 4.78 -34.10 -37.64
C LEU A 14 4.37 -35.23 -38.64
N PRO A 15 3.09 -35.68 -38.66
CA PRO A 15 2.03 -35.07 -39.48
C PRO A 15 0.73 -34.85 -38.69
N SER A 16 -0.02 -33.74 -38.79
CA SER A 16 -0.73 -33.17 -39.94
C SER A 16 -1.83 -34.07 -40.55
N SER A 17 -3.06 -34.00 -40.03
CA SER A 17 -4.30 -34.06 -40.84
C SER A 17 -5.54 -33.62 -40.04
N ASN A 18 -6.48 -32.99 -40.75
CA ASN A 18 -7.86 -32.70 -40.32
C ASN A 18 -8.66 -32.52 -41.64
N PRO A 19 -9.79 -33.22 -41.84
CA PRO A 19 -11.03 -32.47 -42.02
C PRO A 19 -12.35 -33.18 -41.64
N GLU A 20 -13.43 -32.37 -41.67
CA GLU A 20 -14.84 -32.70 -42.01
C GLU A 20 -15.85 -33.36 -41.04
N LYS A 21 -16.70 -32.48 -40.47
CA LYS A 21 -18.19 -32.45 -40.57
C LYS A 21 -19.02 -33.77 -40.64
N ARG A 22 -19.83 -34.01 -39.59
CA ARG A 22 -21.31 -34.26 -39.60
C ARG A 22 -21.80 -34.20 -38.13
N LEU A 23 -22.85 -33.49 -37.70
CA LEU A 23 -24.29 -33.41 -38.03
C LEU A 23 -25.22 -34.42 -37.31
N LEU A 24 -26.18 -33.85 -36.55
CA LEU A 24 -27.52 -34.36 -36.11
C LEU A 24 -27.71 -35.07 -34.75
N THR A 25 -28.79 -34.61 -34.06
CA THR A 25 -29.71 -35.28 -33.08
C THR A 25 -29.14 -36.06 -31.88
N ALA A 26 -29.39 -35.77 -30.59
CA ALA A 26 -30.59 -35.35 -29.81
C ALA A 26 -31.55 -36.49 -29.38
N THR A 27 -31.69 -36.74 -28.06
CA THR A 27 -32.95 -36.98 -27.28
C THR A 27 -32.70 -37.42 -25.81
N ASN A 28 -33.04 -36.55 -24.84
CA ASN A 28 -33.80 -36.75 -23.58
C ASN A 28 -33.47 -37.84 -22.49
N PRO A 29 -34.02 -37.68 -21.25
CA PRO A 29 -33.54 -38.35 -20.02
C PRO A 29 -34.52 -39.36 -19.37
N LEU A 30 -34.14 -39.98 -18.23
CA LEU A 30 -34.99 -40.81 -17.35
C LEU A 30 -34.70 -40.61 -15.83
N THR A 31 -35.71 -40.87 -14.98
CA THR A 31 -35.71 -40.69 -13.51
C THR A 31 -36.55 -41.75 -12.77
N THR A 32 -36.11 -42.23 -11.58
CA THR A 32 -36.81 -43.17 -10.64
C THR A 32 -36.00 -43.33 -9.32
N THR A 33 -36.48 -43.64 -8.10
CA THR A 33 -37.76 -43.42 -7.36
C THR A 33 -37.59 -43.79 -5.85
N ASN A 34 -38.33 -43.10 -4.95
CA ASN A 34 -39.21 -43.53 -3.81
C ASN A 34 -39.11 -44.96 -3.18
N PRO A 35 -39.61 -45.26 -1.93
CA PRO A 35 -40.84 -44.67 -1.30
C PRO A 35 -41.05 -44.63 0.26
N PHE A 36 -42.16 -43.95 0.68
CA PHE A 36 -43.04 -44.10 1.90
C PHE A 36 -42.47 -44.02 3.36
N THR A 37 -43.16 -43.52 4.42
CA THR A 37 -44.56 -43.02 4.71
C THR A 37 -44.54 -41.56 5.28
N GLY A 38 -45.37 -40.95 6.18
CA GLY A 38 -46.60 -41.24 6.98
C GLY A 38 -46.59 -40.58 8.39
N VAL A 39 -47.67 -40.26 9.16
CA VAL A 39 -49.13 -40.01 8.93
C VAL A 39 -49.75 -39.17 10.10
N SER A 40 -50.76 -38.30 9.83
CA SER A 40 -51.91 -37.80 10.67
C SER A 40 -51.80 -37.25 12.13
N ASN A 41 -52.32 -36.03 12.39
CA ASN A 41 -53.59 -35.78 13.14
C ASN A 41 -54.05 -34.29 13.22
N SER A 42 -55.36 -34.07 13.52
CA SER A 42 -56.12 -32.79 13.69
C SER A 42 -57.36 -33.06 14.63
N PRO A 43 -58.45 -32.26 14.79
CA PRO A 43 -58.80 -30.86 14.38
C PRO A 43 -59.67 -30.00 15.39
N MET A 44 -60.02 -28.75 14.97
CA MET A 44 -61.33 -28.03 15.10
C MET A 44 -61.87 -27.32 16.39
N ASN A 45 -62.55 -26.16 16.14
CA ASN A 45 -63.57 -25.37 16.91
C ASN A 45 -63.14 -23.94 17.34
N GLN A 46 -63.96 -22.86 17.32
CA GLN A 46 -65.30 -22.60 16.69
C GLN A 46 -65.58 -21.07 16.51
N LEU A 47 -66.85 -20.69 16.22
CA LEU A 47 -67.45 -19.36 15.89
C LEU A 47 -67.25 -18.24 17.00
N GLN A 48 -67.63 -16.95 16.88
CA GLN A 48 -68.79 -16.31 16.20
C GLN A 48 -68.61 -14.78 15.89
N GLN A 49 -69.67 -13.94 15.88
CA GLN A 49 -69.80 -12.68 15.09
C GLN A 49 -70.32 -11.43 15.87
N GLN A 50 -69.79 -10.21 15.57
CA GLN A 50 -70.47 -8.88 15.40
C GLN A 50 -71.44 -8.30 16.49
N PRO A 51 -72.05 -7.06 16.38
CA PRO A 51 -71.66 -5.77 15.73
C PRO A 51 -72.01 -4.42 16.49
N LEU A 52 -71.58 -3.27 15.92
CA LEU A 52 -72.23 -1.91 15.84
C LEU A 52 -72.47 -0.93 17.04
N GLN A 53 -72.04 0.34 16.82
CA GLN A 53 -72.59 1.69 17.19
C GLN A 53 -72.78 2.16 18.67
N GLN A 54 -72.29 3.39 18.99
CA GLN A 54 -73.05 4.67 19.03
C GLN A 54 -72.16 5.90 19.41
N HIS A 55 -72.74 7.11 19.54
CA HIS A 55 -72.13 8.48 19.64
C HIS A 55 -72.85 9.27 20.79
N PRO A 56 -72.65 10.58 21.12
CA PRO A 56 -71.72 11.64 20.66
C PRO A 56 -71.19 12.64 21.78
N GLN A 57 -70.68 13.82 21.35
CA GLN A 57 -70.80 15.19 21.94
C GLN A 57 -69.79 15.88 22.93
N HIS A 58 -69.30 17.04 22.44
CA HIS A 58 -69.17 18.39 23.06
C HIS A 58 -67.99 18.88 23.95
N GLN A 59 -67.35 19.96 23.43
CA GLN A 59 -66.79 21.16 24.13
C GLN A 59 -65.48 20.97 24.96
N GLN A 60 -64.63 21.98 25.19
CA GLN A 60 -64.74 23.45 25.03
C GLN A 60 -63.33 24.10 24.87
N GLN A 61 -63.20 25.20 24.08
CA GLN A 61 -62.20 26.31 24.21
C GLN A 61 -60.66 26.00 24.19
N GLN A 62 -59.74 26.90 23.81
CA GLN A 62 -59.84 28.21 23.13
C GLN A 62 -58.61 28.47 22.24
N GLN A 63 -58.78 29.33 21.23
CA GLN A 63 -57.72 29.92 20.38
C GLN A 63 -57.43 31.37 20.90
N PRO A 64 -56.41 32.13 20.42
CA PRO A 64 -56.37 32.61 19.03
C PRO A 64 -54.99 32.72 18.35
N LEU A 65 -55.03 32.73 17.01
CA LEU A 65 -54.01 33.32 16.15
C LEU A 65 -54.31 34.81 15.94
N MET A 66 -53.27 35.61 15.69
CA MET A 66 -53.23 36.60 14.60
C MET A 66 -51.77 36.69 14.10
N GLY A 67 -51.46 37.02 12.85
CA GLY A 67 -52.31 37.28 11.68
C GLY A 67 -51.47 37.98 10.60
N PRO A 68 -51.48 37.55 9.32
CA PRO A 68 -50.57 38.09 8.30
C PRO A 68 -51.08 39.37 7.65
N MET A 69 -50.18 40.29 7.27
CA MET A 69 -50.47 41.39 6.35
C MET A 69 -49.31 41.70 5.40
N THR A 70 -49.65 42.26 4.25
CA THR A 70 -48.77 42.59 3.12
C THR A 70 -48.40 44.08 3.12
N ASN A 71 -47.22 44.46 2.61
CA ASN A 71 -47.16 45.27 1.37
C ASN A 71 -45.75 45.64 0.86
N SER A 72 -45.80 46.07 -0.39
CA SER A 72 -44.80 46.52 -1.36
C SER A 72 -43.83 47.66 -1.00
N MET A 73 -42.70 47.68 -1.72
CA MET A 73 -41.98 48.84 -2.30
C MET A 73 -41.34 49.90 -1.37
N ALA A 74 -40.01 50.03 -1.51
CA ALA A 74 -39.34 51.31 -1.81
C ALA A 74 -37.96 51.06 -2.47
N GLN A 75 -37.49 52.03 -3.27
CA GLN A 75 -36.11 52.09 -3.77
C GLN A 75 -35.27 53.01 -2.88
N GLN A 76 -33.95 52.79 -2.77
CA GLN A 76 -32.94 53.83 -3.01
C GLN A 76 -31.49 53.32 -2.90
N GLN A 77 -30.62 53.82 -3.77
CA GLN A 77 -29.17 53.93 -3.52
C GLN A 77 -28.90 55.26 -2.80
N PRO A 78 -27.69 55.45 -2.23
CA PRO A 78 -26.77 56.33 -2.95
C PRO A 78 -25.29 55.85 -2.95
N LEU A 79 -24.47 56.51 -3.77
CA LEU A 79 -23.02 56.32 -3.88
C LEU A 79 -22.23 57.31 -2.98
N MET A 80 -20.92 57.05 -2.91
CA MET A 80 -19.80 57.93 -2.53
C MET A 80 -19.41 57.99 -1.03
N GLY A 81 -18.13 57.70 -0.77
CA GLY A 81 -17.35 58.26 0.35
C GLY A 81 -16.58 59.50 -0.14
N PRO A 82 -15.30 59.73 0.25
CA PRO A 82 -14.48 59.09 1.29
C PRO A 82 -13.90 60.09 2.31
N MET A 83 -13.46 59.62 3.49
CA MET A 83 -12.50 60.25 4.44
C MET A 83 -12.18 59.24 5.56
N ILE A 84 -11.10 59.25 6.34
CA ILE A 84 -9.67 59.64 6.27
C ILE A 84 -9.08 59.26 7.66
N ASN A 85 -7.76 59.03 7.74
CA ASN A 85 -7.01 58.56 8.93
C ASN A 85 -6.83 59.69 9.99
N PRO A 86 -6.49 59.42 11.29
CA PRO A 86 -5.10 59.10 11.72
C PRO A 86 -5.06 58.05 12.88
N VAL A 87 -3.96 57.52 13.46
CA VAL A 87 -2.55 57.92 13.74
C VAL A 87 -1.68 56.63 13.78
N ALA A 88 -0.42 56.45 13.35
CA ALA A 88 0.72 57.29 12.91
C ALA A 88 1.66 57.89 13.98
N GLN A 89 2.55 57.10 14.63
CA GLN A 89 4.02 57.01 14.41
C GLN A 89 4.66 56.13 15.53
N GLN A 90 5.92 55.65 15.53
CA GLN A 90 7.23 56.19 15.10
C GLN A 90 8.20 54.98 14.87
N LEU A 91 9.16 54.97 13.94
CA LEU A 91 10.45 55.67 14.00
C LEU A 91 11.15 55.79 12.61
N LEU A 92 12.18 56.64 12.55
CA LEU A 92 13.09 56.88 11.41
C LEU A 92 14.32 55.93 11.52
N GLY A 93 15.23 55.76 10.55
CA GLY A 93 15.34 56.29 9.18
C GLY A 93 16.81 56.49 8.73
N MET A 94 17.10 56.23 7.44
CA MET A 94 18.34 56.55 6.70
C MET A 94 19.60 55.64 6.87
N SER A 95 20.41 55.62 5.80
CA SER A 95 21.73 54.97 5.60
C SER A 95 22.82 56.07 5.50
N PRO A 96 24.16 55.83 5.40
CA PRO A 96 24.84 54.75 4.63
C PRO A 96 26.16 54.14 5.22
N ASN A 97 26.74 53.17 4.50
CA ASN A 97 28.16 52.78 4.28
C ASN A 97 29.24 53.08 5.39
N SER A 98 30.22 52.20 5.69
CA SER A 98 30.97 51.32 4.76
C SER A 98 31.85 50.21 5.43
N MET A 99 32.29 49.25 4.59
CA MET A 99 33.56 48.47 4.65
C MET A 99 33.75 47.23 5.56
N TYR A 100 34.34 46.19 4.92
CA TYR A 100 35.06 44.99 5.42
C TYR A 100 34.45 44.07 6.51
N GLN A 101 33.95 42.92 6.07
CA GLN A 101 34.75 41.68 6.02
C GLN A 101 34.14 40.64 5.04
N GLN A 102 34.97 39.77 4.46
CA GLN A 102 34.56 38.68 3.58
C GLN A 102 34.87 37.32 4.23
N GLN A 103 33.93 36.38 4.17
CA GLN A 103 34.22 34.94 4.23
C GLN A 103 33.09 34.14 3.58
N GLN A 104 33.45 33.03 2.92
CA GLN A 104 32.56 32.21 2.07
C GLN A 104 32.27 30.86 2.75
N PRO A 105 31.06 30.28 2.59
CA PRO A 105 30.84 28.85 2.81
C PRO A 105 31.55 28.03 1.73
N MET A 106 32.26 26.97 2.13
CA MET A 106 33.11 26.16 1.24
C MET A 106 32.34 25.05 0.50
N VAL A 107 32.83 24.73 -0.70
CA VAL A 107 32.29 23.70 -1.60
C VAL A 107 32.78 22.29 -1.20
N PRO A 108 31.94 21.24 -1.24
CA PRO A 108 32.38 19.85 -1.08
C PRO A 108 33.27 19.39 -2.23
N ARG A 109 34.45 18.82 -1.94
CA ARG A 109 35.36 18.32 -2.98
C ARG A 109 34.90 16.98 -3.57
N SER A 110 34.83 16.92 -4.89
CA SER A 110 34.87 15.67 -5.66
C SER A 110 36.26 15.03 -5.59
N ASN A 111 36.33 13.70 -5.58
CA ASN A 111 37.56 12.95 -5.87
C ASN A 111 37.24 11.82 -6.85
N SER A 112 37.96 11.79 -7.98
CA SER A 112 37.76 10.82 -9.06
C SER A 112 39.09 10.15 -9.38
N LEU A 113 39.17 8.83 -9.25
CA LEU A 113 40.29 8.04 -9.77
C LEU A 113 39.76 6.82 -10.52
N LEU A 114 39.68 6.99 -11.85
CA LEU A 114 39.69 5.90 -12.81
C LEU A 114 40.98 6.09 -13.62
N ASN A 115 41.78 5.04 -13.82
CA ASN A 115 42.68 5.01 -14.96
C ASN A 115 43.02 3.57 -15.38
N SER A 116 43.35 3.40 -16.66
CA SER A 116 43.26 2.13 -17.36
C SER A 116 44.59 1.40 -17.57
N MET A 117 44.46 0.12 -17.93
CA MET A 117 45.51 -0.82 -18.33
C MET A 117 46.35 -0.30 -19.52
N ILE A 118 47.57 -0.83 -19.67
CA ILE A 118 48.20 -1.18 -20.96
C ILE A 118 49.07 -2.42 -20.75
N ASN A 119 49.13 -3.31 -21.76
CA ASN A 119 49.82 -4.61 -21.76
C ASN A 119 51.11 -4.50 -22.60
N PRO A 120 52.17 -5.28 -22.32
CA PRO A 120 52.55 -6.42 -23.20
C PRO A 120 53.35 -7.55 -22.49
N MET A 121 53.70 -8.73 -23.03
CA MET A 121 53.19 -9.64 -24.08
C MET A 121 53.94 -11.01 -23.97
N HIS A 122 53.38 -12.08 -24.56
CA HIS A 122 54.05 -13.30 -25.10
C HIS A 122 54.93 -14.26 -24.25
N THR A 123 54.32 -15.41 -23.87
CA THR A 123 54.53 -16.81 -24.39
C THR A 123 55.69 -17.14 -25.36
N PRO A 124 56.10 -18.43 -25.59
CA PRO A 124 55.59 -19.74 -25.07
C PRO A 124 56.72 -20.52 -24.32
N ARG A 125 56.87 -21.86 -24.13
CA ARG A 125 56.32 -23.19 -24.61
C ARG A 125 56.39 -24.21 -23.44
N GLN A 126 56.17 -25.55 -23.54
CA GLN A 126 55.14 -26.44 -24.16
C GLN A 126 55.71 -27.88 -24.28
N HIS A 127 54.93 -28.93 -23.96
CA HIS A 127 55.30 -30.39 -23.86
C HIS A 127 56.09 -30.76 -22.56
N GLU A 128 55.99 -31.97 -21.95
CA GLU A 128 55.24 -33.18 -22.34
C GLU A 128 54.72 -34.03 -21.14
N MET A 129 54.19 -35.24 -21.41
CA MET A 129 53.48 -36.19 -20.53
C MET A 129 54.40 -36.79 -19.41
N MET A 130 53.96 -37.54 -18.37
CA MET A 130 52.90 -38.57 -18.28
C MET A 130 52.71 -39.08 -16.82
N GLY A 131 51.52 -39.59 -16.45
CA GLY A 131 51.35 -40.63 -15.41
C GLY A 131 51.04 -40.19 -13.94
N PRO A 132 50.33 -41.00 -13.10
CA PRO A 132 49.83 -40.55 -11.78
C PRO A 132 50.11 -41.47 -10.55
N MET A 133 50.00 -40.92 -9.32
CA MET A 133 49.15 -41.38 -8.18
C MET A 133 49.73 -41.11 -6.77
N HIS A 134 48.98 -40.35 -5.95
CA HIS A 134 49.06 -40.23 -4.46
C HIS A 134 50.39 -39.69 -3.87
N ASN A 135 50.45 -39.03 -2.70
CA ASN A 135 49.44 -38.76 -1.66
C ASN A 135 49.57 -37.29 -1.15
N PRO A 136 48.65 -36.76 -0.30
CA PRO A 136 48.50 -35.31 -0.11
C PRO A 136 49.23 -34.73 1.11
N MET A 137 49.67 -33.46 0.98
CA MET A 137 49.39 -32.42 1.99
C MET A 137 49.71 -31.02 1.46
N MET A 138 48.71 -30.13 1.43
CA MET A 138 48.84 -28.77 1.95
C MET A 138 47.45 -28.18 2.18
N GLN A 139 47.28 -27.56 3.35
CA GLN A 139 46.20 -26.62 3.62
C GLN A 139 46.58 -25.27 2.94
N GLN A 140 45.78 -24.21 2.89
CA GLN A 140 44.69 -23.79 3.77
C GLN A 140 43.96 -22.62 3.08
N LEU A 141 42.64 -22.46 3.31
CA LEU A 141 41.94 -21.18 3.57
C LEU A 141 40.42 -21.31 3.33
N ASN A 142 39.70 -21.60 4.40
CA ASN A 142 38.35 -21.08 4.62
C ASN A 142 38.27 -20.75 6.12
N LYS A 143 38.06 -19.48 6.46
CA LYS A 143 37.98 -18.97 7.84
C LYS A 143 36.66 -18.22 8.03
N GLY A 144 35.82 -18.78 8.87
CA GLY A 144 34.44 -18.36 9.15
C GLY A 144 33.68 -19.62 9.56
N GLU A 145 32.88 -19.56 10.63
CA GLU A 145 32.12 -20.70 11.18
C GLU A 145 32.94 -21.88 11.75
N ARG A 146 33.90 -21.61 12.64
CA ARG A 146 34.45 -22.61 13.59
C ARG A 146 34.65 -22.04 14.99
N ASN A 147 33.53 -21.89 15.73
CA ASN A 147 33.50 -21.70 17.19
C ASN A 147 32.38 -22.57 17.81
N SER A 148 32.40 -23.88 17.54
CA SER A 148 31.68 -24.84 18.39
C SER A 148 32.64 -25.34 19.47
N ILE A 149 32.22 -25.24 20.74
CA ILE A 149 32.94 -25.78 21.90
C ILE A 149 32.40 -27.19 22.27
N PHE A 150 31.44 -27.72 21.50
CA PHE A 150 30.76 -28.99 21.78
C PHE A 150 31.03 -30.05 20.69
N SER A 151 31.23 -31.30 21.12
CA SER A 151 31.44 -32.44 20.21
C SER A 151 30.15 -32.87 19.54
N ALA A 152 30.08 -32.74 18.22
CA ALA A 152 28.88 -33.07 17.44
C ALA A 152 28.55 -34.58 17.39
N SER A 153 29.41 -35.47 17.91
CA SER A 153 29.08 -36.88 18.09
C SER A 153 28.02 -37.11 19.17
N ASP A 154 28.15 -36.39 20.29
CA ASP A 154 27.53 -36.82 21.55
C ASP A 154 26.12 -36.23 21.68
N ASP A 155 25.95 -34.96 21.27
CA ASP A 155 24.64 -34.32 21.13
C ASP A 155 23.72 -35.10 20.16
N ASN A 156 24.26 -35.79 19.15
CA ASN A 156 23.48 -36.65 18.23
C ASN A 156 23.02 -37.97 18.88
N VAL A 157 23.84 -38.59 19.73
CA VAL A 157 23.44 -39.79 20.49
C VAL A 157 22.35 -39.45 21.51
N ILE A 158 22.55 -38.34 22.23
CA ILE A 158 21.57 -37.77 23.16
C ILE A 158 20.25 -37.48 22.43
N MET A 159 20.30 -36.84 21.26
CA MET A 159 19.09 -36.51 20.50
C MET A 159 18.34 -37.76 20.03
N LYS A 160 19.06 -38.81 19.63
CA LYS A 160 18.42 -40.09 19.30
C LYS A 160 17.66 -40.66 20.50
N GLN A 161 18.30 -40.75 21.68
CA GLN A 161 17.67 -41.27 22.90
C GLN A 161 16.43 -40.45 23.29
N VAL A 162 16.48 -39.12 23.12
CA VAL A 162 15.32 -38.23 23.33
C VAL A 162 14.20 -38.52 22.33
N LEU A 163 14.51 -38.67 21.04
CA LEU A 163 13.53 -38.99 20.00
C LEU A 163 12.91 -40.39 20.19
N ASP A 164 13.69 -41.37 20.67
CA ASP A 164 13.21 -42.72 20.99
C ASP A 164 12.16 -42.73 22.14
N THR A 165 12.02 -41.63 22.91
CA THR A 165 10.93 -41.44 23.90
C THR A 165 9.62 -40.87 23.32
N HIS A 166 9.58 -40.53 22.03
CA HIS A 166 8.46 -39.83 21.41
C HIS A 166 7.52 -40.81 20.70
N LEU A 167 6.48 -41.24 21.42
CA LEU A 167 5.50 -42.22 20.95
C LEU A 167 4.08 -41.62 20.99
N PRO A 168 3.80 -40.53 20.24
CA PRO A 168 2.52 -39.84 20.30
C PRO A 168 1.36 -40.74 19.85
N ASP A 169 0.30 -40.79 20.66
CA ASP A 169 -0.92 -41.59 20.39
C ASP A 169 -2.00 -40.82 19.61
N GLY A 170 -1.75 -39.54 19.31
CA GLY A 170 -2.69 -38.62 18.68
C GLY A 170 -3.46 -37.73 19.66
N THR A 171 -3.19 -37.82 20.97
CA THR A 171 -3.78 -36.95 21.99
C THR A 171 -3.24 -35.52 21.87
N ASP A 172 -3.99 -34.67 21.18
CA ASP A 172 -3.78 -33.22 21.20
C ASP A 172 -4.51 -32.58 22.40
N VAL A 173 -3.81 -31.71 23.12
CA VAL A 173 -4.32 -31.00 24.31
C VAL A 173 -3.96 -29.52 24.20
N ASP A 174 -4.93 -28.66 24.51
CA ASP A 174 -4.64 -27.25 24.74
C ASP A 174 -4.00 -27.06 26.13
N VAL A 175 -2.68 -26.95 26.13
CA VAL A 175 -1.87 -26.67 27.32
C VAL A 175 -1.66 -25.17 27.57
N LYS A 176 -2.21 -24.27 26.74
CA LYS A 176 -2.06 -22.81 26.91
C LYS A 176 -2.62 -22.29 28.24
N PRO A 177 -3.77 -22.77 28.76
CA PRO A 177 -4.23 -22.41 30.10
C PRO A 177 -3.29 -22.88 31.22
N LEU A 178 -2.65 -24.05 31.04
CA LEU A 178 -1.69 -24.60 32.00
C LEU A 178 -0.40 -23.75 32.04
N VAL A 179 0.13 -23.37 30.88
CA VAL A 179 1.31 -22.48 30.78
C VAL A 179 1.01 -21.13 31.43
N HIS A 180 -0.20 -20.58 31.29
CA HIS A 180 -0.55 -19.31 31.96
C HIS A 180 -0.58 -19.42 33.50
N ILE A 181 -1.06 -20.54 34.04
CA ILE A 181 -1.03 -20.80 35.50
C ILE A 181 0.42 -20.92 35.99
N VAL A 182 1.28 -21.59 35.23
CA VAL A 182 2.72 -21.68 35.48
C VAL A 182 3.37 -20.28 35.51
N GLU A 183 3.05 -19.41 34.56
CA GLU A 183 3.59 -18.05 34.51
C GLU A 183 3.23 -17.26 35.77
N GLU A 184 1.97 -17.31 36.22
CA GLU A 184 1.54 -16.63 37.44
C GLU A 184 2.20 -17.22 38.70
N ILE A 185 2.33 -18.55 38.81
CA ILE A 185 3.05 -19.18 39.94
C ILE A 185 4.51 -18.70 39.99
N LEU A 186 5.24 -18.78 38.88
CA LEU A 186 6.67 -18.43 38.83
C LEU A 186 6.91 -16.92 39.06
N LYS A 187 5.99 -16.07 38.59
CA LYS A 187 5.92 -14.62 38.83
C LYS A 187 5.79 -14.28 40.32
N TYR A 188 4.93 -14.98 41.07
CA TYR A 188 4.77 -14.76 42.52
C TYR A 188 5.81 -15.50 43.37
N ALA A 189 6.44 -16.56 42.85
CA ALA A 189 7.51 -17.33 43.49
C ALA A 189 8.91 -16.66 43.42
N THR A 190 8.99 -15.33 43.35
CA THR A 190 10.26 -14.58 43.25
C THR A 190 10.40 -13.61 44.42
N ILE A 191 11.38 -13.82 45.30
CA ILE A 191 11.69 -12.87 46.39
C ILE A 191 12.66 -11.78 45.90
N HIS A 192 12.26 -10.52 46.05
CA HIS A 192 13.19 -9.39 46.01
C HIS A 192 14.06 -9.40 47.28
N ALA A 193 15.33 -9.81 47.13
CA ALA A 193 16.27 -9.96 48.24
C ALA A 193 16.78 -8.60 48.78
N THR A 194 15.91 -7.91 49.52
CA THR A 194 16.17 -6.72 50.35
C THR A 194 15.30 -6.79 51.61
N VAL A 195 15.84 -7.41 52.67
CA VAL A 195 15.31 -7.23 54.04
C VAL A 195 16.08 -6.07 54.65
N ASP A 196 15.54 -4.86 54.55
CA ASP A 196 16.11 -3.69 55.23
C ASP A 196 15.81 -3.79 56.72
N VAL A 197 16.84 -4.11 57.50
CA VAL A 197 16.79 -4.20 58.96
C VAL A 197 16.97 -2.80 59.55
N ASP A 198 15.91 -1.98 59.50
CA ASP A 198 15.71 -0.89 60.48
C ASP A 198 14.28 -0.29 60.41
N SER A 199 13.45 -0.58 61.43
CA SER A 199 12.25 0.20 61.78
C SER A 199 11.63 -0.28 63.11
N THR A 200 12.20 0.14 64.24
CA THR A 200 11.62 -0.09 65.58
C THR A 200 10.59 0.99 65.96
N SER A 201 9.37 0.95 65.40
CA SER A 201 8.20 1.63 66.00
C SER A 201 6.85 1.23 65.39
N SER A 202 5.77 1.61 66.09
CA SER A 202 4.35 1.57 65.67
C SER A 202 3.68 0.19 65.57
N VAL A 203 2.91 -0.16 66.60
CA VAL A 203 1.94 -1.27 66.57
C VAL A 203 0.76 -0.91 65.67
N ALA A 204 0.41 -1.78 64.73
CA ALA A 204 -0.88 -1.77 64.04
C ALA A 204 -1.38 -3.21 63.85
N HIS A 205 -2.51 -3.56 64.48
CA HIS A 205 -3.16 -4.85 64.24
C HIS A 205 -3.88 -4.82 62.87
N THR A 206 -3.42 -5.63 61.92
CA THR A 206 -4.20 -5.96 60.72
C THR A 206 -5.19 -7.09 61.02
N ASP A 207 -6.38 -6.67 61.45
CA ASP A 207 -7.53 -7.54 61.69
C ASP A 207 -8.01 -8.23 60.39
N VAL A 208 -8.61 -9.41 60.51
CA VAL A 208 -9.03 -10.26 59.38
C VAL A 208 -10.38 -9.78 58.84
N GLY A 209 -10.38 -8.59 58.22
CA GLY A 209 -11.64 -7.93 57.85
C GLY A 209 -11.55 -6.66 57.00
N LYS A 210 -10.86 -6.69 55.85
CA LYS A 210 -11.08 -5.77 54.70
C LYS A 210 -10.32 -6.19 53.44
N LEU A 211 -10.96 -6.97 52.57
CA LEU A 211 -10.49 -7.21 51.20
C LEU A 211 -11.62 -7.13 50.15
N GLU A 212 -12.74 -6.53 50.53
CA GLU A 212 -13.79 -6.06 49.61
C GLU A 212 -13.74 -4.52 49.53
N GLY A 213 -14.05 -3.96 48.35
CA GLY A 213 -14.24 -2.51 48.20
C GLY A 213 -13.16 -1.74 47.42
N LYS A 214 -12.67 -2.25 46.28
CA LYS A 214 -12.03 -1.41 45.24
C LYS A 214 -12.05 -1.97 43.80
N SER A 215 -13.18 -2.58 43.42
CA SER A 215 -13.39 -3.20 42.10
C SER A 215 -14.79 -2.94 41.52
N HIS A 216 -15.37 -1.77 41.81
CA HIS A 216 -16.72 -1.38 41.35
C HIS A 216 -16.71 -0.04 40.61
N GLN A 217 -16.20 -0.04 39.37
CA GLN A 217 -16.70 0.75 38.24
C GLN A 217 -15.87 0.45 36.98
N LEU A 218 -16.37 -0.46 36.12
CA LEU A 218 -16.22 -0.43 34.65
C LEU A 218 -16.98 -1.60 33.99
N SER A 219 -17.90 -1.28 33.07
CA SER A 219 -18.49 -2.13 32.02
C SER A 219 -19.04 -3.54 32.38
N ALA A 220 -20.34 -3.62 32.66
CA ALA A 220 -21.07 -4.88 32.87
C ALA A 220 -21.45 -5.62 31.56
N HIS A 221 -20.48 -5.90 30.68
CA HIS A 221 -20.73 -6.55 29.38
C HIS A 221 -19.79 -7.73 29.02
N GLN A 222 -18.89 -8.17 29.91
CA GLN A 222 -17.94 -9.27 29.64
C GLN A 222 -18.20 -10.56 30.45
N THR A 223 -19.27 -10.61 31.26
CA THR A 223 -19.50 -11.65 32.27
C THR A 223 -19.59 -13.08 31.71
N ASN A 224 -20.19 -13.25 30.52
CA ASN A 224 -20.49 -14.58 29.97
C ASN A 224 -19.24 -15.30 29.41
N ALA A 225 -18.30 -14.57 28.81
CA ALA A 225 -17.11 -15.16 28.22
C ALA A 225 -16.12 -15.66 29.30
N HIS A 226 -15.96 -14.89 30.38
CA HIS A 226 -14.99 -15.22 31.43
C HIS A 226 -15.38 -16.44 32.26
N GLN A 227 -16.68 -16.67 32.49
CA GLN A 227 -17.17 -17.85 33.22
C GLN A 227 -17.04 -19.14 32.40
N ILE A 228 -17.30 -19.10 31.09
CA ILE A 228 -17.16 -20.27 30.20
C ILE A 228 -15.69 -20.71 30.13
N ASN A 229 -14.77 -19.76 29.90
CA ASN A 229 -13.32 -20.07 29.90
C ASN A 229 -12.84 -20.65 31.24
N ALA A 230 -13.34 -20.17 32.38
CA ALA A 230 -12.99 -20.70 33.69
C ALA A 230 -13.47 -22.16 33.89
N GLN A 231 -14.71 -22.47 33.50
CA GLN A 231 -15.23 -23.85 33.58
C GLN A 231 -14.49 -24.81 32.64
N GLN A 232 -14.23 -24.38 31.40
CA GLN A 232 -13.56 -25.24 30.42
C GLN A 232 -12.08 -25.48 30.77
N THR A 233 -11.39 -24.46 31.30
CA THR A 233 -10.04 -24.60 31.89
C THR A 233 -10.02 -25.59 33.05
N SER A 234 -11.02 -25.55 33.94
CA SER A 234 -11.07 -26.42 35.12
C SER A 234 -11.16 -27.91 34.77
N ILE A 235 -11.87 -28.30 33.70
CA ILE A 235 -12.02 -29.70 33.31
C ILE A 235 -10.71 -30.30 32.79
N VAL A 236 -9.99 -29.57 31.93
CA VAL A 236 -8.69 -30.02 31.40
C VAL A 236 -7.66 -30.16 32.54
N LEU A 237 -7.62 -29.20 33.47
CA LEU A 237 -6.74 -29.26 34.63
C LEU A 237 -7.02 -30.46 35.55
N ILE A 238 -8.28 -30.88 35.71
CA ILE A 238 -8.64 -32.07 36.49
C ILE A 238 -8.10 -33.35 35.84
N GLN A 239 -8.02 -33.42 34.51
CA GLN A 239 -7.46 -34.57 33.79
C GLN A 239 -5.92 -34.60 33.83
N LEU A 240 -5.28 -33.42 33.78
CA LEU A 240 -3.81 -33.32 33.79
C LEU A 240 -3.20 -33.32 35.20
N SER A 241 -3.97 -33.01 36.26
CA SER A 241 -3.44 -32.85 37.63
C SER A 241 -2.70 -34.08 38.15
N HIS A 242 -3.24 -35.28 37.96
CA HIS A 242 -2.60 -36.54 38.35
C HIS A 242 -1.27 -36.77 37.61
N ILE A 243 -1.16 -36.32 36.36
CA ILE A 243 0.08 -36.41 35.57
C ILE A 243 1.11 -35.40 36.09
N ILE A 244 0.68 -34.16 36.35
CA ILE A 244 1.52 -33.10 36.91
C ILE A 244 2.04 -33.48 38.30
N ASP A 245 1.20 -34.04 39.16
CA ASP A 245 1.56 -34.52 40.51
C ASP A 245 2.56 -35.69 40.44
N LYS A 246 2.29 -36.71 39.58
CA LYS A 246 3.22 -37.81 39.36
C LYS A 246 4.59 -37.33 38.85
N LEU A 247 4.62 -36.41 37.89
CA LEU A 247 5.85 -35.79 37.38
C LEU A 247 6.55 -34.96 38.47
N ALA A 248 5.81 -34.28 39.33
CA ALA A 248 6.36 -33.46 40.42
C ALA A 248 7.02 -34.33 41.49
N CYS A 249 6.39 -35.45 41.87
CA CYS A 249 6.96 -36.46 42.76
C CYS A 249 8.21 -37.13 42.16
N GLU A 250 8.15 -37.59 40.89
CA GLU A 250 9.28 -38.25 40.24
C GLU A 250 10.47 -37.28 40.09
N MET A 251 10.24 -36.04 39.66
CA MET A 251 11.27 -34.99 39.58
C MET A 251 11.94 -34.75 40.93
N SER A 252 11.15 -34.51 41.99
CA SER A 252 11.67 -34.30 43.35
C SER A 252 12.44 -35.52 43.88
N PHE A 253 11.97 -36.74 43.60
CA PHE A 253 12.64 -37.97 44.02
C PHE A 253 13.99 -38.18 43.31
N LYS A 254 14.08 -37.99 41.99
CA LYS A 254 15.37 -38.11 41.26
C LYS A 254 16.38 -37.03 41.67
N CYS A 255 15.92 -35.80 41.89
CA CYS A 255 16.76 -34.72 42.39
C CYS A 255 17.31 -35.02 43.80
N LEU A 256 16.50 -35.62 44.69
CA LEU A 256 16.95 -36.09 46.00
C LEU A 256 17.95 -37.26 45.90
N SER A 257 17.78 -38.17 44.94
CA SER A 257 18.68 -39.32 44.76
C SER A 257 20.02 -38.98 44.09
N GLY A 258 20.27 -37.71 43.76
CA GLY A 258 21.49 -37.29 43.05
C GLY A 258 21.61 -37.87 41.64
N ALA A 259 20.49 -38.19 40.98
CA ALA A 259 20.49 -38.75 39.64
C ALA A 259 20.94 -37.71 38.59
N ASP A 260 21.64 -38.16 37.56
CA ASP A 260 22.03 -37.28 36.46
C ASP A 260 20.81 -36.64 35.74
N GLY A 261 20.99 -35.41 35.28
CA GLY A 261 19.95 -34.61 34.65
C GLY A 261 19.52 -35.13 33.27
N HIS A 262 20.37 -35.83 32.51
CA HIS A 262 19.95 -36.48 31.26
C HIS A 262 19.09 -37.72 31.56
N THR A 263 19.52 -38.56 32.51
CA THR A 263 18.75 -39.74 32.96
C THR A 263 17.37 -39.33 33.48
N THR A 264 17.31 -38.26 34.28
CA THR A 264 16.07 -37.68 34.81
C THR A 264 15.18 -37.12 33.69
N ALA A 265 15.75 -36.46 32.67
CA ALA A 265 15.00 -35.97 31.52
C ALA A 265 14.35 -37.10 30.71
N LEU A 266 15.07 -38.19 30.44
CA LEU A 266 14.51 -39.35 29.72
C LEU A 266 13.37 -40.00 30.51
N ALA A 267 13.50 -40.16 31.82
CA ALA A 267 12.45 -40.71 32.67
C ALA A 267 11.15 -39.87 32.59
N LEU A 268 11.26 -38.55 32.72
CA LEU A 268 10.11 -37.64 32.57
C LEU A 268 9.52 -37.69 31.15
N PHE A 269 10.35 -37.77 30.10
CA PHE A 269 9.85 -37.86 28.72
C PHE A 269 9.15 -39.17 28.36
N HIS A 270 9.49 -40.28 29.03
CA HIS A 270 8.75 -41.54 28.94
C HIS A 270 7.39 -41.46 29.63
N GLU A 271 7.29 -40.79 30.79
CA GLU A 271 6.03 -40.59 31.53
C GLU A 271 5.02 -39.72 30.76
N VAL A 272 5.49 -38.69 30.05
CA VAL A 272 4.68 -37.98 29.03
C VAL A 272 4.91 -38.52 27.62
N GLY A 273 5.19 -39.82 27.48
CA GLY A 273 5.60 -40.50 26.24
C GLY A 273 4.73 -40.17 25.01
N ASN A 274 3.43 -40.12 25.25
CA ASN A 274 2.35 -40.01 24.26
C ASN A 274 1.94 -38.57 23.87
N TYR A 275 2.45 -37.56 24.57
CA TYR A 275 2.14 -36.16 24.26
C TYR A 275 3.02 -35.58 23.14
N HIS A 276 2.49 -34.61 22.39
CA HIS A 276 3.29 -33.77 21.50
C HIS A 276 4.29 -32.90 22.29
N TRP A 277 5.38 -32.48 21.65
CA TRP A 277 6.54 -31.85 22.30
C TRP A 277 6.23 -30.58 23.10
N ASP A 278 5.25 -29.80 22.63
CA ASP A 278 4.67 -28.65 23.32
C ASP A 278 4.00 -29.05 24.65
N ALA A 279 3.14 -30.07 24.62
CA ALA A 279 2.46 -30.58 25.80
C ALA A 279 3.41 -31.30 26.77
N LYS A 280 4.42 -32.04 26.27
CA LYS A 280 5.49 -32.60 27.10
C LYS A 280 6.20 -31.50 27.92
N LEU A 281 6.58 -30.41 27.25
CA LEU A 281 7.25 -29.28 27.91
C LEU A 281 6.34 -28.61 28.95
N ALA A 282 5.09 -28.32 28.58
CA ALA A 282 4.13 -27.65 29.48
C ALA A 282 3.83 -28.48 30.75
N LEU A 283 3.67 -29.79 30.63
CA LEU A 283 3.42 -30.69 31.76
C LEU A 283 4.62 -30.78 32.71
N ILE A 284 5.84 -30.94 32.17
CA ILE A 284 7.08 -30.99 32.97
C ILE A 284 7.35 -29.63 33.64
N LEU A 285 7.09 -28.52 32.95
CA LEU A 285 7.22 -27.18 33.51
C LEU A 285 6.18 -26.90 34.60
N ALA A 286 4.96 -27.43 34.47
CA ALA A 286 3.94 -27.34 35.51
C ALA A 286 4.30 -28.14 36.77
N ALA A 287 4.86 -29.35 36.60
CA ALA A 287 5.36 -30.17 37.71
C ALA A 287 6.50 -29.48 38.47
N PHE A 288 7.37 -28.75 37.76
CA PHE A 288 8.38 -27.89 38.39
C PHE A 288 7.75 -26.68 39.10
N ALA A 289 6.82 -25.97 38.45
CA ALA A 289 6.19 -24.79 39.02
C ALA A 289 5.41 -25.10 40.29
N LEU A 290 4.78 -26.28 40.40
CA LEU A 290 4.16 -26.78 41.62
C LEU A 290 5.19 -26.88 42.77
N ASN A 291 6.26 -27.68 42.58
CA ASN A 291 7.33 -27.84 43.57
C ASN A 291 8.00 -26.51 43.97
N TYR A 292 8.24 -25.61 43.00
CA TYR A 292 8.86 -24.29 43.23
C TYR A 292 7.92 -23.32 43.95
N GLY A 293 6.65 -23.31 43.56
CA GLY A 293 5.60 -22.50 44.16
C GLY A 293 5.35 -22.87 45.61
N GLU A 294 5.29 -24.18 45.93
CA GLU A 294 5.16 -24.64 47.33
C GLU A 294 6.33 -24.19 48.21
N PHE A 295 7.57 -24.31 47.72
CA PHE A 295 8.76 -23.88 48.46
C PHE A 295 8.72 -22.38 48.76
N TRP A 296 8.47 -21.53 47.75
CA TRP A 296 8.48 -20.09 47.94
C TRP A 296 7.24 -19.56 48.68
N LEU A 297 6.06 -20.16 48.48
CA LEU A 297 4.87 -19.83 49.27
C LEU A 297 5.13 -20.10 50.75
N LEU A 298 5.72 -21.25 51.09
CA LEU A 298 6.13 -21.58 52.46
C LEU A 298 7.15 -20.57 53.00
N ALA A 299 8.16 -20.20 52.20
CA ALA A 299 9.17 -19.20 52.55
C ALA A 299 8.60 -17.76 52.70
N GLN A 300 7.48 -17.44 52.05
CA GLN A 300 6.81 -16.13 52.16
C GLN A 300 5.91 -16.04 53.40
N ILE A 301 5.27 -17.13 53.85
CA ILE A 301 4.21 -17.08 54.88
C ILE A 301 4.57 -17.73 56.23
N TYR A 302 5.73 -18.37 56.39
CA TYR A 302 6.12 -19.02 57.65
C TYR A 302 6.26 -18.07 58.86
N SER A 303 6.45 -16.76 58.61
CA SER A 303 6.54 -15.72 59.64
C SER A 303 5.17 -15.31 60.19
N SER A 304 4.11 -15.45 59.39
CA SER A 304 2.75 -14.96 59.70
C SER A 304 1.73 -16.07 59.96
N ASN A 305 1.97 -17.30 59.49
CA ASN A 305 1.05 -18.44 59.61
C ASN A 305 1.68 -19.59 60.43
N GLN A 306 0.99 -20.05 61.49
CA GLN A 306 1.51 -21.07 62.41
C GLN A 306 1.66 -22.47 61.78
N LEU A 307 0.76 -22.86 60.87
CA LEU A 307 0.89 -24.13 60.13
C LEU A 307 2.12 -24.09 59.21
N ALA A 308 2.27 -22.99 58.48
CA ALA A 308 3.44 -22.74 57.65
C ALA A 308 4.72 -22.69 58.49
N LYS A 309 4.70 -22.09 59.68
CA LYS A 309 5.84 -22.09 60.62
C LYS A 309 6.26 -23.50 61.00
N SER A 310 5.32 -24.38 61.36
CA SER A 310 5.61 -25.79 61.65
C SER A 310 6.19 -26.54 60.45
N MET A 311 5.63 -26.35 59.25
CA MET A 311 6.14 -26.97 58.02
C MET A 311 7.53 -26.43 57.61
N ALA A 312 7.76 -25.13 57.77
CA ALA A 312 9.01 -24.46 57.45
C ALA A 312 10.17 -24.93 58.34
N ILE A 313 9.92 -25.19 59.62
CA ILE A 313 10.90 -25.80 60.53
C ILE A 313 11.31 -27.19 60.04
N LEU A 314 10.34 -28.05 59.67
CA LEU A 314 10.62 -29.39 59.14
C LEU A 314 11.36 -29.37 57.78
N ARG A 315 11.18 -28.31 56.99
CA ARG A 315 11.87 -28.06 55.71
C ARG A 315 13.13 -27.17 55.84
N GLN A 316 13.56 -26.83 57.07
CA GLN A 316 14.69 -25.95 57.39
C GLN A 316 14.67 -24.55 56.74
N VAL A 317 13.52 -24.10 56.24
CA VAL A 317 13.37 -22.84 55.47
C VAL A 317 13.86 -21.59 56.21
N PRO A 318 13.60 -21.39 57.53
CA PRO A 318 14.09 -20.22 58.24
C PRO A 318 15.61 -20.06 58.17
N THR A 319 16.35 -21.17 58.33
CA THR A 319 17.82 -21.18 58.31
C THR A 319 18.38 -20.86 56.91
N ILE A 320 17.63 -21.19 55.84
CA ILE A 320 17.99 -20.82 54.46
C ILE A 320 17.74 -19.31 54.24
N MET A 321 16.64 -18.77 54.79
CA MET A 321 16.30 -17.33 54.67
C MET A 321 17.23 -16.44 55.48
N GLU A 322 17.65 -16.87 56.68
CA GLU A 322 18.68 -16.19 57.50
C GLU A 322 20.01 -16.07 56.76
N HIS A 323 20.37 -17.08 55.94
CA HIS A 323 21.60 -17.11 55.12
C HIS A 323 21.35 -16.72 53.65
N SER A 324 20.30 -15.94 53.38
CA SER A 324 19.90 -15.58 52.00
C SER A 324 20.88 -14.66 51.27
N ALA A 325 21.63 -13.80 51.97
CA ALA A 325 22.53 -12.83 51.33
C ALA A 325 23.71 -13.49 50.56
N PRO A 326 24.46 -14.46 51.12
CA PRO A 326 25.43 -15.27 50.36
C PRO A 326 24.82 -16.06 49.19
N LEU A 327 23.53 -16.45 49.29
CA LEU A 327 22.83 -17.23 48.26
C LEU A 327 22.26 -16.38 47.13
N LYS A 328 22.23 -15.04 47.26
CA LYS A 328 21.66 -14.11 46.26
C LYS A 328 22.19 -14.34 44.83
N PRO A 329 23.49 -14.54 44.57
CA PRO A 329 23.98 -14.83 43.21
C PRO A 329 23.44 -16.14 42.62
N LYS A 330 23.17 -17.16 43.45
CA LYS A 330 22.52 -18.40 43.01
C LYS A 330 21.04 -18.18 42.68
N PHE A 331 20.31 -17.42 43.49
CA PHE A 331 18.92 -17.05 43.16
C PHE A 331 18.85 -16.19 41.89
N ASP A 332 19.78 -15.26 41.68
CA ASP A 332 19.85 -14.46 40.45
C ASP A 332 20.17 -15.33 39.21
N ALA A 333 21.01 -16.36 39.34
CA ALA A 333 21.28 -17.33 38.27
C ALA A 333 20.07 -18.23 37.99
N LEU A 334 19.39 -18.70 39.04
CA LEU A 334 18.17 -19.50 38.97
C LEU A 334 17.04 -18.74 38.26
N ASN A 335 16.79 -17.49 38.66
CA ASN A 335 15.76 -16.63 38.07
C ASN A 335 16.04 -16.34 36.58
N LYS A 336 17.31 -16.17 36.19
CA LYS A 336 17.71 -16.05 34.77
C LYS A 336 17.41 -17.32 33.98
N LEU A 337 17.71 -18.51 34.53
CA LEU A 337 17.40 -19.77 33.88
C LEU A 337 15.89 -20.02 33.77
N ILE A 338 15.10 -19.73 34.81
CA ILE A 338 13.63 -19.81 34.78
C ILE A 338 13.06 -18.84 33.72
N HIS A 339 13.60 -17.63 33.59
CA HIS A 339 13.18 -16.69 32.56
C HIS A 339 13.49 -17.20 31.13
N SER A 340 14.70 -17.71 30.89
CA SER A 340 15.07 -18.35 29.61
C SER A 340 14.20 -19.57 29.29
N VAL A 341 13.88 -20.41 30.28
CA VAL A 341 12.95 -21.54 30.21
C VAL A 341 11.56 -21.10 29.76
N LEU A 342 11.01 -20.04 30.37
CA LEU A 342 9.71 -19.48 30.03
C LEU A 342 9.68 -18.87 28.62
N GLU A 343 10.67 -18.06 28.27
CA GLU A 343 10.77 -17.42 26.94
C GLU A 343 10.84 -18.47 25.81
N LEU A 344 11.69 -19.50 25.96
CA LEU A 344 11.73 -20.60 25.00
C LEU A 344 10.40 -21.38 24.95
N THR A 345 9.73 -21.59 26.08
CA THR A 345 8.41 -22.24 26.13
C THR A 345 7.37 -21.44 25.33
N ARG A 346 7.28 -20.11 25.56
CA ARG A 346 6.41 -19.19 24.82
C ARG A 346 6.65 -19.23 23.32
N CYS A 347 7.93 -19.26 22.90
CA CYS A 347 8.31 -19.33 21.51
C CYS A 347 7.85 -20.66 20.86
N ILE A 348 7.99 -21.79 21.57
CA ILE A 348 7.51 -23.10 21.08
C ILE A 348 5.98 -23.13 20.98
N MET A 349 5.24 -22.59 21.97
CA MET A 349 3.77 -22.55 21.93
C MET A 349 3.25 -21.80 20.69
N GLN A 350 3.87 -20.66 20.35
CA GLN A 350 3.43 -19.82 19.22
C GLN A 350 3.49 -20.52 17.86
N PHE A 351 4.32 -21.57 17.68
CA PHE A 351 4.30 -22.37 16.45
C PHE A 351 3.00 -23.18 16.27
N LYS A 352 2.33 -23.56 17.37
CA LYS A 352 1.02 -24.24 17.34
C LYS A 352 -0.14 -23.29 16.99
N GLU A 353 0.06 -21.98 17.20
CA GLU A 353 -0.91 -20.93 16.90
C GLU A 353 -0.84 -20.43 15.43
N LEU A 354 0.17 -20.87 14.66
CA LEU A 354 0.29 -20.54 13.24
C LEU A 354 -0.81 -21.23 12.42
N PRO A 355 -1.61 -20.53 11.59
CA PRO A 355 -2.70 -21.18 10.88
C PRO A 355 -2.17 -22.10 9.75
N PRO A 356 -2.51 -23.40 9.75
CA PRO A 356 -1.87 -24.41 8.87
C PRO A 356 -2.17 -24.20 7.38
N MET A 357 -3.23 -23.47 7.03
CA MET A 357 -3.53 -23.06 5.65
C MET A 357 -2.42 -22.17 5.05
N TYR A 358 -1.75 -21.36 5.87
CA TYR A 358 -0.69 -20.46 5.42
C TYR A 358 0.72 -21.02 5.66
N VAL A 359 0.90 -21.86 6.68
CA VAL A 359 2.19 -22.48 7.02
C VAL A 359 2.04 -23.98 7.19
N SER A 360 2.33 -24.73 6.13
CA SER A 360 2.49 -26.18 6.18
C SER A 360 3.89 -26.56 6.68
N THR A 361 4.08 -27.85 7.02
CA THR A 361 5.38 -28.45 7.36
C THR A 361 6.44 -28.33 6.24
N GLU A 362 6.01 -28.06 5.01
CA GLU A 362 6.86 -27.88 3.83
C GLU A 362 7.53 -26.50 3.78
N VAL A 363 7.02 -25.50 4.51
CA VAL A 363 7.61 -24.16 4.56
C VAL A 363 8.99 -24.25 5.23
N PRO A 364 10.11 -23.83 4.59
CA PRO A 364 11.45 -24.10 5.11
C PRO A 364 11.73 -23.58 6.52
N ALA A 365 11.08 -22.49 6.95
CA ALA A 365 11.18 -22.00 8.32
C ALA A 365 10.46 -22.92 9.33
N MET A 366 9.26 -23.41 8.98
CA MET A 366 8.51 -24.37 9.78
C MET A 366 9.22 -25.73 9.87
N ALA A 367 9.75 -26.23 8.74
CA ALA A 367 10.54 -27.46 8.70
C ALA A 367 11.76 -27.39 9.64
N ARG A 368 12.52 -26.29 9.58
CA ARG A 368 13.67 -26.05 10.48
C ARG A 368 13.26 -25.88 11.95
N ALA A 369 12.13 -25.22 12.22
CA ALA A 369 11.62 -25.09 13.58
C ALA A 369 11.25 -26.47 14.16
N LEU A 370 10.46 -27.27 13.42
CA LEU A 370 10.05 -28.62 13.84
C LEU A 370 11.23 -29.57 14.05
N GLN A 371 12.30 -29.45 13.26
CA GLN A 371 13.56 -30.19 13.48
C GLN A 371 14.30 -29.77 14.75
N ALA A 372 14.21 -28.49 15.15
CA ALA A 372 14.85 -27.97 16.36
C ALA A 372 14.01 -28.12 17.63
N VAL A 373 12.68 -28.26 17.53
CA VAL A 373 11.76 -28.37 18.68
C VAL A 373 12.12 -29.50 19.66
N PRO A 374 12.44 -30.75 19.25
CA PRO A 374 12.85 -31.80 20.18
C PRO A 374 14.10 -31.43 20.99
N ALA A 375 15.10 -30.81 20.34
CA ALA A 375 16.31 -30.34 21.00
C ALA A 375 16.04 -29.16 21.95
N ALA A 376 15.19 -28.23 21.53
CA ALA A 376 14.74 -27.10 22.34
C ALA A 376 14.02 -27.57 23.61
N VAL A 377 13.07 -28.52 23.48
CA VAL A 377 12.35 -29.11 24.61
C VAL A 377 13.29 -29.90 25.53
N TYR A 378 14.23 -30.69 24.99
CA TYR A 378 15.25 -31.37 25.81
C TYR A 378 16.11 -30.39 26.62
N TRP A 379 16.70 -29.37 26.00
CA TRP A 379 17.55 -28.41 26.71
C TRP A 379 16.75 -27.54 27.69
N ASN A 380 15.48 -27.24 27.39
CA ASN A 380 14.56 -26.57 28.31
C ASN A 380 14.26 -27.44 29.54
N VAL A 381 13.90 -28.72 29.35
CA VAL A 381 13.70 -29.70 30.44
C VAL A 381 14.98 -29.93 31.25
N ARG A 382 16.17 -29.94 30.63
CA ARG A 382 17.45 -29.94 31.36
C ARG A 382 17.63 -28.69 32.22
N GLY A 383 17.18 -27.53 31.76
CA GLY A 383 17.09 -26.30 32.55
C GLY A 383 16.16 -26.44 33.75
N ILE A 384 14.94 -26.93 33.52
CA ILE A 384 13.91 -27.19 34.55
C ILE A 384 14.44 -28.14 35.65
N ILE A 385 15.09 -29.24 35.27
CA ILE A 385 15.68 -30.21 36.21
C ILE A 385 16.85 -29.58 36.99
N ALA A 386 17.68 -28.76 36.35
CA ALA A 386 18.76 -28.04 37.04
C ALA A 386 18.21 -27.04 38.06
N CYS A 387 17.10 -26.34 37.74
CA CYS A 387 16.38 -25.52 38.71
C CYS A 387 15.88 -26.37 39.89
N ALA A 388 15.14 -27.47 39.61
CA ALA A 388 14.60 -28.39 40.61
C ALA A 388 15.69 -28.91 41.58
N ALA A 389 16.84 -29.33 41.04
CA ALA A 389 17.97 -29.82 41.82
C ALA A 389 18.55 -28.76 42.77
N GLN A 390 18.62 -27.49 42.38
CA GLN A 390 19.08 -26.41 43.27
C GLN A 390 18.14 -26.20 44.47
N ILE A 391 16.82 -26.15 44.23
CA ILE A 391 15.82 -25.97 45.30
C ILE A 391 15.83 -27.19 46.24
N THR A 392 15.90 -28.39 45.66
CA THR A 392 15.98 -29.66 46.40
C THR A 392 17.22 -29.73 47.28
N SER A 393 18.38 -29.35 46.75
CA SER A 393 19.66 -29.30 47.48
C SER A 393 19.58 -28.34 48.67
N LEU A 394 19.12 -27.10 48.45
CA LEU A 394 18.91 -26.11 49.51
C LEU A 394 17.96 -26.63 50.61
N SER A 395 16.88 -27.31 50.22
CA SER A 395 15.84 -27.81 51.13
C SER A 395 16.21 -29.09 51.90
N SER A 396 17.30 -29.79 51.53
CA SER A 396 17.64 -31.11 52.09
C SER A 396 19.04 -31.21 52.68
N MET A 397 20.02 -30.47 52.14
CA MET A 397 21.42 -30.48 52.60
C MET A 397 21.81 -29.18 53.32
N GLY A 398 20.90 -28.21 53.41
CA GLY A 398 21.11 -26.95 54.13
C GLY A 398 22.06 -25.97 53.44
N HIS A 399 22.30 -24.84 54.11
CA HIS A 399 23.03 -23.71 53.55
C HIS A 399 24.56 -23.96 53.41
N GLU A 400 25.16 -24.81 54.26
CA GLU A 400 26.60 -25.14 54.23
C GLU A 400 27.01 -25.86 52.92
N TYR A 401 26.16 -26.77 52.43
CA TYR A 401 26.33 -27.38 51.09
C TYR A 401 26.07 -26.38 49.96
N GLY A 402 25.14 -25.44 50.17
CA GLY A 402 24.81 -24.38 49.22
C GLY A 402 25.99 -23.46 48.89
N ILE A 403 26.84 -23.17 49.88
CA ILE A 403 28.02 -22.29 49.76
C ILE A 403 29.23 -23.04 49.15
N SER A 404 29.50 -24.26 49.60
CA SER A 404 30.69 -25.03 49.22
C SER A 404 30.67 -25.56 47.78
N ALA A 405 29.50 -25.93 47.24
CA ALA A 405 29.36 -26.42 45.86
C ALA A 405 29.09 -25.30 44.82
N SER A 406 29.48 -24.05 45.10
CA SER A 406 28.98 -22.86 44.40
C SER A 406 29.50 -22.66 42.97
N GLU A 407 30.81 -22.78 42.73
CA GLU A 407 31.40 -22.51 41.41
C GLU A 407 30.96 -23.51 40.34
N MET A 408 30.96 -24.82 40.66
CA MET A 408 30.66 -25.86 39.68
C MET A 408 29.21 -25.78 39.18
N GLN A 409 28.26 -25.55 40.10
CA GLN A 409 26.85 -25.42 39.78
C GLN A 409 26.53 -24.12 39.02
N SER A 410 27.33 -23.06 39.23
CA SER A 410 27.14 -21.77 38.56
C SER A 410 27.46 -21.84 37.05
N TRP A 411 28.50 -22.58 36.65
CA TRP A 411 28.83 -22.74 35.22
C TRP A 411 27.83 -23.66 34.49
N GLU A 412 27.27 -24.67 35.17
CA GLU A 412 26.24 -25.55 34.62
C GLU A 412 24.96 -24.75 34.28
N LEU A 413 24.44 -23.98 35.25
CA LEU A 413 23.29 -23.09 35.05
C LEU A 413 23.55 -22.08 33.92
N SER A 414 24.74 -21.46 33.91
CA SER A 414 25.13 -20.48 32.88
C SER A 414 25.21 -21.11 31.47
N THR A 415 25.69 -22.35 31.37
CA THR A 415 25.77 -23.10 30.11
C THR A 415 24.38 -23.50 29.60
N LEU A 416 23.47 -23.87 30.50
CA LEU A 416 22.06 -24.12 30.16
C LEU A 416 21.36 -22.84 29.69
N VAL A 417 21.55 -21.70 30.35
CA VAL A 417 21.06 -20.39 29.89
C VAL A 417 21.55 -20.09 28.47
N LEU A 418 22.84 -20.30 28.18
CA LEU A 418 23.40 -20.06 26.84
C LEU A 418 22.82 -21.00 25.78
N LYS A 419 22.69 -22.31 26.05
CA LYS A 419 22.08 -23.27 25.10
C LYS A 419 20.60 -22.96 24.86
N ILE A 420 19.83 -22.65 25.90
CA ILE A 420 18.41 -22.30 25.81
C ILE A 420 18.21 -21.00 25.03
N ASN A 421 18.99 -19.94 25.32
CA ASN A 421 18.88 -18.66 24.63
C ASN A 421 19.25 -18.76 23.14
N HIS A 422 20.26 -19.56 22.78
CA HIS A 422 20.62 -19.80 21.38
C HIS A 422 19.49 -20.50 20.61
N LEU A 423 18.84 -21.50 21.22
CA LEU A 423 17.69 -22.20 20.62
C LEU A 423 16.44 -21.29 20.56
N HIS A 424 16.25 -20.41 21.55
CA HIS A 424 15.19 -19.40 21.51
C HIS A 424 15.42 -18.41 20.36
N GLU A 425 16.62 -17.84 20.21
CA GLU A 425 16.94 -16.92 19.11
C GLU A 425 16.72 -17.57 17.73
N PHE A 426 17.18 -18.82 17.56
CA PHE A 426 16.98 -19.59 16.33
C PHE A 426 15.49 -19.81 16.01
N LEU A 427 14.70 -20.27 16.99
CA LEU A 427 13.28 -20.53 16.81
C LEU A 427 12.49 -19.24 16.60
N LYS A 428 12.78 -18.18 17.37
CA LYS A 428 12.16 -16.85 17.19
C LYS A 428 12.38 -16.32 15.79
N LYS A 429 13.58 -16.47 15.23
CA LYS A 429 13.89 -16.11 13.84
C LYS A 429 13.14 -16.96 12.82
N GLN A 430 12.87 -18.24 13.09
CA GLN A 430 11.97 -19.04 12.22
C GLN A 430 10.50 -18.58 12.34
N LEU A 431 10.07 -18.19 13.55
CA LEU A 431 8.71 -17.72 13.82
C LEU A 431 8.41 -16.37 13.15
N GLU A 432 9.37 -15.44 13.18
CA GLU A 432 9.31 -14.17 12.46
C GLU A 432 9.20 -14.39 10.93
N GLU A 433 9.98 -15.32 10.37
CA GLU A 433 9.90 -15.70 8.96
C GLU A 433 8.56 -16.40 8.61
N CYS A 434 8.03 -17.25 9.49
CA CYS A 434 6.69 -17.84 9.32
C CYS A 434 5.60 -16.75 9.30
N HIS A 435 5.63 -15.78 10.21
CA HIS A 435 4.71 -14.64 10.20
C HIS A 435 4.83 -13.80 8.93
N ARG A 436 6.07 -13.59 8.43
CA ARG A 436 6.33 -12.91 7.14
C ARG A 436 5.66 -13.65 5.98
N VAL A 437 5.82 -14.98 5.89
CA VAL A 437 5.19 -15.82 4.86
C VAL A 437 3.65 -15.82 4.97
N ILE A 438 3.08 -15.78 6.18
CA ILE A 438 1.63 -15.61 6.40
C ILE A 438 1.16 -14.27 5.84
N GLY A 439 1.91 -13.19 6.08
CA GLY A 439 1.63 -11.86 5.54
C GLY A 439 1.64 -11.85 4.01
N ASP A 440 2.70 -12.35 3.40
CA ASP A 440 2.87 -12.44 1.94
C ASP A 440 1.71 -13.23 1.29
N ARG A 441 1.34 -14.39 1.86
CA ARG A 441 0.24 -15.22 1.33
C ARG A 441 -1.12 -14.53 1.47
N LYS A 442 -1.44 -13.92 2.61
CA LYS A 442 -2.69 -13.19 2.81
C LYS A 442 -2.83 -11.99 1.86
N GLU A 443 -1.73 -11.28 1.63
CA GLU A 443 -1.71 -10.15 0.68
C GLU A 443 -1.90 -10.63 -0.77
N LEU A 444 -1.29 -11.76 -1.15
CA LEU A 444 -1.48 -12.40 -2.46
C LEU A 444 -2.93 -12.90 -2.65
N GLU A 445 -3.51 -13.57 -1.66
CA GLU A 445 -4.90 -14.04 -1.69
C GLU A 445 -5.90 -12.88 -1.77
N PHE A 446 -5.67 -11.81 -1.02
CA PHE A 446 -6.47 -10.58 -1.12
C PHE A 446 -6.37 -9.99 -2.53
N ARG A 447 -5.16 -9.83 -3.08
CA ARG A 447 -4.96 -9.28 -4.43
C ARG A 447 -5.60 -10.14 -5.53
N ASN A 448 -5.54 -11.46 -5.41
CA ASN A 448 -6.18 -12.38 -6.35
C ASN A 448 -7.71 -12.26 -6.27
N SER A 449 -8.26 -12.25 -5.05
CA SER A 449 -9.69 -12.05 -4.80
C SER A 449 -10.18 -10.68 -5.28
N PHE A 450 -9.38 -9.64 -5.11
CA PHE A 450 -9.64 -8.27 -5.57
C PHE A 450 -9.69 -8.18 -7.10
N ASN A 451 -8.84 -8.91 -7.82
CA ASN A 451 -8.90 -8.96 -9.28
C ASN A 451 -10.14 -9.73 -9.78
N GLN A 452 -10.39 -10.92 -9.22
CA GLN A 452 -11.57 -11.73 -9.53
C GLN A 452 -12.90 -11.00 -9.23
N LEU A 453 -12.88 -10.03 -8.30
CA LEU A 453 -14.03 -9.22 -7.94
C LEU A 453 -14.60 -8.41 -9.12
N PHE A 454 -13.77 -7.97 -10.08
CA PHE A 454 -14.23 -7.22 -11.26
C PHE A 454 -14.55 -8.11 -12.47
N GLU A 455 -14.12 -9.37 -12.43
CA GLU A 455 -14.41 -10.40 -13.44
C GLU A 455 -15.73 -11.14 -13.13
N THR A 456 -16.16 -11.15 -11.87
CA THR A 456 -17.41 -11.76 -11.42
C THR A 456 -18.60 -10.83 -11.61
N ILE A 457 -19.75 -11.40 -12.00
CA ILE A 457 -21.00 -10.65 -12.18
C ILE A 457 -21.74 -10.57 -10.84
N HIS A 458 -22.02 -9.36 -10.36
CA HIS A 458 -22.78 -9.13 -9.12
C HIS A 458 -24.20 -8.63 -9.41
N ILE A 459 -25.07 -8.72 -8.39
CA ILE A 459 -26.47 -8.24 -8.45
C ILE A 459 -26.51 -6.71 -8.49
N ASP A 460 -25.61 -6.06 -7.75
CA ASP A 460 -25.29 -4.64 -7.82
C ASP A 460 -23.84 -4.38 -7.39
N ASN A 461 -23.37 -3.17 -7.66
CA ASN A 461 -22.03 -2.66 -7.36
C ASN A 461 -21.66 -2.64 -5.86
N MET A 462 -22.58 -2.92 -4.92
CA MET A 462 -22.36 -2.69 -3.48
C MET A 462 -21.26 -3.56 -2.86
N LYS A 463 -21.05 -4.79 -3.35
CA LYS A 463 -19.96 -5.66 -2.87
C LYS A 463 -18.59 -5.01 -3.12
N ILE A 464 -18.42 -4.43 -4.30
CA ILE A 464 -17.19 -3.76 -4.75
C ILE A 464 -16.98 -2.45 -4.00
N LEU A 465 -18.02 -1.61 -3.90
CA LEU A 465 -17.95 -0.34 -3.20
C LEU A 465 -17.64 -0.51 -1.70
N LYS A 466 -18.16 -1.56 -1.05
CA LYS A 466 -17.78 -1.89 0.34
C LYS A 466 -16.30 -2.24 0.48
N ILE A 467 -15.80 -3.16 -0.35
CA ILE A 467 -14.38 -3.60 -0.32
C ILE A 467 -13.42 -2.43 -0.64
N LEU A 468 -13.78 -1.54 -1.55
CA LEU A 468 -12.95 -0.40 -1.96
C LEU A 468 -12.95 0.76 -0.96
N LEU A 469 -14.12 1.12 -0.42
CA LEU A 469 -14.36 2.43 0.21
C LEU A 469 -14.67 2.35 1.71
N ASN A 470 -14.84 1.14 2.27
CA ASN A 470 -15.29 0.97 3.65
C ASN A 470 -14.63 -0.23 4.36
N SER A 471 -13.32 -0.17 4.61
CA SER A 471 -12.59 -1.25 5.30
C SER A 471 -12.88 -1.39 6.80
N ARG A 472 -13.74 -0.54 7.38
CA ARG A 472 -14.02 -0.46 8.82
C ARG A 472 -15.50 -0.68 9.18
N ASP A 473 -16.32 -1.12 8.21
CA ASP A 473 -17.78 -1.26 8.32
C ASP A 473 -18.49 -0.02 8.89
N ASP A 474 -17.97 1.17 8.56
CA ASP A 474 -18.56 2.46 8.92
C ASP A 474 -19.94 2.60 8.24
N PRO A 475 -21.02 2.98 8.95
CA PRO A 475 -22.35 3.09 8.34
C PRO A 475 -22.48 4.26 7.36
N LEU A 476 -21.63 5.29 7.46
CA LEU A 476 -21.66 6.50 6.64
C LEU A 476 -20.26 6.84 6.09
N PRO A 477 -19.64 5.94 5.29
CA PRO A 477 -18.22 6.05 4.91
C PRO A 477 -17.96 7.11 3.84
N LEU A 478 -19.01 7.70 3.24
CA LEU A 478 -18.90 8.76 2.26
C LEU A 478 -19.22 10.13 2.87
N PHE A 479 -18.65 11.16 2.27
CA PHE A 479 -19.01 12.57 2.41
C PHE A 479 -19.59 13.05 1.08
N ASP A 480 -20.78 13.64 1.09
CA ASP A 480 -21.40 14.27 -0.06
C ASP A 480 -20.89 15.71 -0.23
N GLY A 481 -20.20 15.98 -1.34
CA GLY A 481 -19.70 17.30 -1.71
C GLY A 481 -20.79 18.33 -2.00
N ALA A 482 -22.03 17.93 -2.30
CA ALA A 482 -23.13 18.87 -2.54
C ALA A 482 -23.78 19.35 -1.23
N THR A 483 -24.17 18.44 -0.33
CA THR A 483 -24.81 18.82 0.96
C THR A 483 -23.83 18.99 2.13
N LYS A 484 -22.55 18.69 1.92
CA LYS A 484 -21.46 18.69 2.93
C LYS A 484 -21.78 17.82 4.17
N LYS A 485 -22.40 16.65 3.95
CA LYS A 485 -22.84 15.70 4.99
C LYS A 485 -22.30 14.30 4.74
N ARG A 486 -22.22 13.49 5.80
CA ARG A 486 -21.88 12.07 5.69
C ARG A 486 -23.07 11.25 5.21
N VAL A 487 -22.84 10.30 4.29
CA VAL A 487 -23.86 9.45 3.69
C VAL A 487 -23.40 7.99 3.59
N GLY A 488 -24.35 7.05 3.55
CA GLY A 488 -24.08 5.63 3.33
C GLY A 488 -23.80 5.30 1.87
N LEU A 489 -23.12 4.18 1.60
CA LEU A 489 -22.85 3.70 0.23
C LEU A 489 -24.11 3.46 -0.62
N GLU A 490 -25.26 3.29 0.02
CA GLU A 490 -26.56 3.00 -0.60
C GLU A 490 -26.97 4.04 -1.66
N VAL A 491 -26.48 5.28 -1.58
CA VAL A 491 -26.74 6.33 -2.60
C VAL A 491 -26.15 5.99 -3.98
N LEU A 492 -25.14 5.12 -4.02
CA LEU A 492 -24.46 4.67 -5.25
C LEU A 492 -25.01 3.33 -5.77
N ARG A 493 -25.93 2.67 -5.06
CA ARG A 493 -26.44 1.34 -5.42
C ARG A 493 -27.03 1.36 -6.83
N LYS A 494 -26.51 0.53 -7.73
CA LYS A 494 -26.92 0.44 -9.15
C LYS A 494 -26.79 1.74 -9.95
N ARG A 495 -25.94 2.68 -9.52
CA ARG A 495 -25.47 3.83 -10.33
C ARG A 495 -24.21 3.43 -11.12
N ASN A 496 -23.95 4.10 -12.25
CA ASN A 496 -22.60 4.11 -12.82
C ASN A 496 -21.70 4.94 -11.90
N VAL A 497 -20.55 4.41 -11.50
CA VAL A 497 -19.66 5.07 -10.52
C VAL A 497 -18.29 5.33 -11.14
N LEU A 498 -17.86 6.60 -11.12
CA LEU A 498 -16.53 7.04 -11.52
C LEU A 498 -15.68 7.26 -10.27
N LEU A 499 -14.71 6.38 -10.03
CA LEU A 499 -13.76 6.52 -8.93
C LEU A 499 -12.61 7.42 -9.38
N LEU A 500 -12.58 8.66 -8.87
CA LEU A 500 -11.45 9.57 -9.01
C LEU A 500 -10.41 9.19 -7.95
N ILE A 501 -9.32 8.55 -8.35
CA ILE A 501 -8.28 8.04 -7.45
C ILE A 501 -7.03 8.91 -7.59
N SER A 502 -6.54 9.49 -6.49
CA SER A 502 -5.43 10.45 -6.51
C SER A 502 -4.65 10.48 -5.21
N GLY A 503 -3.49 11.15 -5.21
CA GLY A 503 -2.91 11.74 -3.99
C GLY A 503 -3.70 12.96 -3.50
N LEU A 504 -3.15 13.68 -2.52
CA LEU A 504 -3.72 14.94 -2.01
C LEU A 504 -3.23 16.18 -2.79
N ASP A 505 -2.49 15.97 -3.87
CA ASP A 505 -1.69 16.93 -4.63
C ASP A 505 -2.28 17.34 -6.00
N MET A 506 -3.53 16.97 -6.28
CA MET A 506 -4.26 17.44 -7.47
C MET A 506 -4.29 18.96 -7.52
N SER A 507 -4.07 19.53 -8.71
CA SER A 507 -4.02 20.98 -8.88
C SER A 507 -5.41 21.61 -8.88
N ARG A 508 -5.52 22.88 -8.44
CA ARG A 508 -6.77 23.65 -8.57
C ARG A 508 -7.19 23.81 -10.04
N ASP A 509 -6.23 23.91 -10.96
CA ASP A 509 -6.47 23.93 -12.40
C ASP A 509 -7.25 22.67 -12.83
N GLU A 510 -6.75 21.49 -12.45
CA GLU A 510 -7.32 20.18 -12.75
C GLU A 510 -8.69 19.95 -12.11
N LEU A 511 -8.86 20.35 -10.84
CA LEU A 511 -10.14 20.24 -10.14
C LEU A 511 -11.24 21.10 -10.78
N SER A 512 -10.93 22.33 -11.19
CA SER A 512 -11.91 23.24 -11.80
C SER A 512 -12.46 22.72 -13.14
N ILE A 513 -11.62 22.07 -13.96
CA ILE A 513 -12.06 21.47 -15.23
C ILE A 513 -12.85 20.17 -14.98
N LEU A 514 -12.50 19.36 -13.98
CA LEU A 514 -13.35 18.22 -13.57
C LEU A 514 -14.73 18.71 -13.07
N GLU A 515 -14.78 19.78 -12.28
CA GLU A 515 -16.02 20.40 -11.81
C GLU A 515 -16.87 20.93 -12.96
N GLN A 516 -16.26 21.60 -13.95
CA GLN A 516 -16.97 22.04 -15.16
C GLN A 516 -17.59 20.85 -15.92
N ILE A 517 -16.80 19.84 -16.26
CA ILE A 517 -17.27 18.69 -17.05
C ILE A 517 -18.34 17.89 -16.28
N TYR A 518 -18.17 17.73 -14.96
CA TYR A 518 -19.18 17.13 -14.10
C TYR A 518 -20.48 17.95 -14.09
N SER A 519 -20.41 19.27 -13.98
CA SER A 519 -21.56 20.17 -14.01
C SER A 519 -22.28 20.15 -15.36
N GLU A 520 -21.55 20.15 -16.48
CA GLU A 520 -22.11 19.99 -17.82
C GLU A 520 -22.87 18.65 -17.97
N SER A 521 -22.32 17.56 -17.42
CA SER A 521 -22.99 16.24 -17.41
C SER A 521 -24.34 16.26 -16.66
N ARG A 522 -24.48 17.13 -15.63
CA ARG A 522 -25.71 17.31 -14.85
C ARG A 522 -26.77 18.14 -15.59
N VAL A 523 -26.35 19.02 -16.49
CA VAL A 523 -27.25 19.82 -17.35
C VAL A 523 -27.70 19.04 -18.59
N GLN A 524 -26.84 18.17 -19.13
CA GLN A 524 -27.14 17.35 -20.31
C GLN A 524 -27.98 16.10 -19.99
N GLY A 525 -27.96 15.62 -18.74
CA GLY A 525 -28.90 14.59 -18.28
C GLY A 525 -30.35 15.08 -18.29
N SER A 526 -31.30 14.20 -18.58
CA SER A 526 -32.70 14.53 -18.31
C SER A 526 -32.90 14.73 -16.79
N ARG A 527 -33.86 15.58 -16.39
CA ARG A 527 -34.09 16.00 -14.98
C ARG A 527 -34.39 14.88 -13.98
N ILE A 528 -34.38 13.60 -14.39
CA ILE A 528 -34.81 12.44 -13.61
C ILE A 528 -33.65 11.47 -13.31
N ASP A 529 -32.57 11.44 -14.10
CA ASP A 529 -31.43 10.55 -13.82
C ASP A 529 -30.07 11.14 -14.22
N SER A 530 -29.11 11.09 -13.28
CA SER A 530 -27.69 11.32 -13.52
C SER A 530 -27.07 10.14 -14.28
N LEU A 531 -26.29 10.44 -15.33
CA LEU A 531 -25.60 9.41 -16.14
C LEU A 531 -24.63 8.57 -15.29
N TYR A 532 -23.90 9.23 -14.38
CA TYR A 532 -22.94 8.63 -13.46
C TYR A 532 -22.76 9.52 -12.23
N ASP A 533 -22.22 8.95 -11.16
CA ASP A 533 -21.80 9.67 -9.95
C ASP A 533 -20.29 9.51 -9.75
N VAL A 534 -19.63 10.59 -9.32
CA VAL A 534 -18.18 10.61 -9.06
C VAL A 534 -17.93 10.39 -7.57
N VAL A 535 -16.90 9.61 -7.24
CA VAL A 535 -16.43 9.38 -5.87
C VAL A 535 -14.93 9.62 -5.82
N TRP A 536 -14.48 10.57 -4.99
CA TRP A 536 -13.07 10.80 -4.73
C TRP A 536 -12.51 9.80 -3.70
N VAL A 537 -11.43 9.13 -4.08
CA VAL A 537 -10.74 8.07 -3.34
C VAL A 537 -9.30 8.53 -3.03
N PRO A 538 -9.08 9.17 -1.87
CA PRO A 538 -7.79 9.77 -1.50
C PRO A 538 -6.76 8.70 -1.08
N ILE A 539 -5.76 8.44 -1.92
CA ILE A 539 -4.69 7.48 -1.65
C ILE A 539 -3.48 8.19 -1.03
N VAL A 540 -3.38 8.13 0.30
CA VAL A 540 -2.14 8.42 1.04
C VAL A 540 -1.31 7.15 1.16
N ASP A 541 -0.01 7.26 0.84
CA ASP A 541 0.99 6.19 0.96
C ASP A 541 1.05 5.61 2.39
N PRO A 542 0.91 4.29 2.59
CA PRO A 542 0.94 3.67 3.91
C PRO A 542 2.31 3.67 4.60
N TYR A 543 3.39 4.11 3.94
CA TYR A 543 4.72 4.27 4.54
C TYR A 543 5.03 5.72 4.98
N VAL A 544 4.13 6.67 4.70
CA VAL A 544 4.27 8.08 5.09
C VAL A 544 3.38 8.38 6.30
N GLU A 545 3.94 9.05 7.30
CA GLU A 545 3.18 9.49 8.47
C GLU A 545 2.12 10.53 8.10
N TYR A 546 0.89 10.35 8.56
CA TYR A 546 -0.22 11.23 8.23
C TYR A 546 -0.23 12.45 9.16
N THR A 547 0.25 13.59 8.64
CA THR A 547 0.42 14.83 9.41
C THR A 547 -0.81 15.75 9.34
N GLU A 548 -0.95 16.67 10.29
CA GLU A 548 -2.03 17.67 10.28
C GLU A 548 -2.02 18.55 9.02
N ALA A 549 -0.85 18.79 8.42
CA ALA A 549 -0.75 19.49 7.14
C ALA A 549 -1.45 18.72 6.01
N MET A 550 -1.31 17.40 5.98
CA MET A 550 -2.00 16.52 5.03
C MET A 550 -3.50 16.43 5.32
N HIS A 551 -3.90 16.50 6.60
CA HIS A 551 -5.31 16.55 7.00
C HIS A 551 -5.98 17.86 6.55
N MET A 552 -5.35 19.02 6.78
CA MET A 552 -5.84 20.31 6.27
C MET A 552 -5.91 20.34 4.73
N GLN A 553 -4.91 19.78 4.04
CA GLN A 553 -4.89 19.68 2.58
C GLN A 553 -6.01 18.76 2.04
N PHE A 554 -6.28 17.64 2.72
CA PHE A 554 -7.40 16.74 2.43
C PHE A 554 -8.75 17.45 2.63
N GLU A 555 -8.92 18.18 3.73
CA GLU A 555 -10.14 18.96 4.01
C GLU A 555 -10.36 20.08 2.98
N GLU A 556 -9.35 20.88 2.63
CA GLU A 556 -9.47 21.91 1.59
C GLU A 556 -9.92 21.28 0.26
N MET A 557 -9.28 20.18 -0.15
CA MET A 557 -9.59 19.48 -1.39
C MET A 557 -11.01 18.88 -1.38
N ARG A 558 -11.42 18.20 -0.29
CA ARG A 558 -12.75 17.60 -0.16
C ARG A 558 -13.86 18.65 -0.14
N ASN A 559 -13.62 19.78 0.52
CA ASN A 559 -14.64 20.83 0.68
C ASN A 559 -14.81 21.66 -0.59
N ASN A 560 -13.83 21.70 -1.50
CA ASN A 560 -13.95 22.27 -2.84
C ASN A 560 -14.64 21.33 -3.86
N MET A 561 -14.86 20.05 -3.57
CA MET A 561 -15.50 19.11 -4.50
C MET A 561 -17.04 19.14 -4.44
N PRO A 562 -17.74 19.04 -5.59
CA PRO A 562 -19.21 18.95 -5.67
C PRO A 562 -19.76 17.51 -5.72
N TRP A 563 -18.88 16.50 -5.69
CA TRP A 563 -19.20 15.07 -5.78
C TRP A 563 -18.89 14.32 -4.47
N TYR A 564 -19.17 13.02 -4.42
CA TYR A 564 -18.92 12.23 -3.22
C TYR A 564 -17.41 12.02 -2.96
N SER A 565 -17.01 11.81 -1.72
CA SER A 565 -15.65 11.44 -1.34
C SER A 565 -15.68 10.38 -0.24
N VAL A 566 -14.65 9.53 -0.13
CA VAL A 566 -14.44 8.74 1.08
C VAL A 566 -14.17 9.69 2.25
N TYR A 567 -14.87 9.50 3.37
CA TYR A 567 -14.87 10.44 4.50
C TYR A 567 -13.46 10.77 5.04
N HIS A 568 -12.56 9.78 5.09
CA HIS A 568 -11.17 9.95 5.52
C HIS A 568 -10.22 8.93 4.85
N PRO A 569 -8.95 9.26 4.52
CA PRO A 569 -8.00 8.35 3.84
C PRO A 569 -7.61 7.08 4.61
N SER A 570 -8.08 6.90 5.85
CA SER A 570 -7.90 5.71 6.68
C SER A 570 -9.05 4.69 6.61
N ASN A 571 -10.13 5.00 5.88
CA ASN A 571 -11.24 4.08 5.56
C ASN A 571 -10.92 3.18 4.34
N ILE A 572 -9.77 3.41 3.69
CA ILE A 572 -9.24 2.62 2.59
C ILE A 572 -8.09 1.79 3.13
N ASP A 573 -8.20 0.45 3.07
CA ASP A 573 -7.19 -0.44 3.64
C ASP A 573 -5.85 -0.45 2.86
N ARG A 574 -4.76 -0.82 3.53
CA ARG A 574 -3.42 -0.95 2.94
C ARG A 574 -3.38 -1.96 1.78
N ALA A 575 -4.08 -3.10 1.89
CA ALA A 575 -4.16 -4.09 0.81
C ALA A 575 -5.00 -3.58 -0.37
N VAL A 576 -6.03 -2.77 -0.12
CA VAL A 576 -6.79 -2.06 -1.17
C VAL A 576 -5.90 -1.05 -1.89
N LYS A 577 -5.18 -0.19 -1.16
CA LYS A 577 -4.23 0.79 -1.73
C LYS A 577 -3.19 0.12 -2.63
N LYS A 578 -2.63 -1.02 -2.20
CA LYS A 578 -1.69 -1.80 -3.02
C LYS A 578 -2.36 -2.42 -4.25
N SER A 579 -3.55 -3.01 -4.10
CA SER A 579 -4.28 -3.64 -5.21
C SER A 579 -4.75 -2.64 -6.26
N ILE A 580 -5.07 -1.40 -5.86
CA ILE A 580 -5.29 -0.24 -6.75
C ILE A 580 -4.02 0.06 -7.57
N GLY A 581 -2.85 0.08 -6.92
CA GLY A 581 -1.56 0.26 -7.59
C GLY A 581 -1.21 -0.88 -8.55
N ASP A 582 -1.51 -2.14 -8.21
CA ASP A 582 -1.22 -3.29 -9.06
C ASP A 582 -2.18 -3.37 -10.27
N ARG A 583 -3.50 -3.26 -10.04
CA ARG A 583 -4.53 -3.45 -11.08
C ARG A 583 -4.69 -2.24 -12.01
N TRP A 584 -4.82 -1.04 -11.45
CA TRP A 584 -5.11 0.17 -12.21
C TRP A 584 -3.86 1.04 -12.47
N HIS A 585 -2.68 0.53 -12.09
CA HIS A 585 -1.37 1.17 -12.30
C HIS A 585 -1.24 2.57 -11.68
N PHE A 586 -2.04 2.90 -10.66
CA PHE A 586 -1.94 4.16 -9.93
C PHE A 586 -0.55 4.33 -9.29
N ARG A 587 0.03 5.53 -9.37
CA ARG A 587 1.36 5.85 -8.81
C ARG A 587 1.42 7.20 -8.10
N SER A 588 0.84 8.24 -8.69
CA SER A 588 0.68 9.57 -8.05
C SER A 588 -0.33 10.43 -8.81
N ARG A 589 -0.14 10.58 -10.13
CA ARG A 589 -1.09 11.24 -11.02
C ARG A 589 -2.50 10.64 -10.88
N PRO A 590 -3.56 11.46 -10.89
CA PRO A 590 -4.92 10.97 -10.76
C PRO A 590 -5.29 10.03 -11.91
N ILE A 591 -6.17 9.08 -11.59
CA ILE A 591 -6.83 8.19 -12.56
C ILE A 591 -8.34 8.17 -12.29
N LEU A 592 -9.12 7.80 -13.31
CA LEU A 592 -10.58 7.79 -13.26
C LEU A 592 -11.11 6.41 -13.65
N VAL A 593 -11.36 5.55 -12.68
CA VAL A 593 -11.85 4.18 -12.92
C VAL A 593 -13.36 4.20 -13.10
N VAL A 594 -13.89 3.48 -14.09
CA VAL A 594 -15.31 3.47 -14.43
C VAL A 594 -15.93 2.13 -14.06
N LEU A 595 -16.93 2.14 -13.18
CA LEU A 595 -17.71 0.97 -12.79
C LEU A 595 -19.16 1.09 -13.26
N ASP A 596 -19.73 -0.01 -13.76
CA ASP A 596 -21.14 -0.09 -14.14
C ASP A 596 -22.07 -0.35 -12.92
N PRO A 597 -23.41 -0.41 -13.09
CA PRO A 597 -24.36 -0.66 -11.99
C PRO A 597 -24.17 -2.00 -11.25
N GLN A 598 -23.51 -2.97 -11.89
CA GLN A 598 -23.14 -4.27 -11.34
C GLN A 598 -21.70 -4.28 -10.78
N GLY A 599 -20.98 -3.17 -10.91
CA GLY A 599 -19.61 -2.96 -10.45
C GLY A 599 -18.52 -3.42 -11.42
N ARG A 600 -18.87 -3.86 -12.64
CA ARG A 600 -17.87 -4.30 -13.63
C ARG A 600 -17.04 -3.10 -14.09
N GLU A 601 -15.75 -3.32 -14.24
CA GLU A 601 -14.81 -2.33 -14.75
C GLU A 601 -15.02 -2.09 -16.25
N LEU A 602 -15.46 -0.88 -16.62
CA LEU A 602 -15.63 -0.45 -18.01
C LEU A 602 -14.36 0.20 -18.58
N SER A 603 -13.56 0.82 -17.72
CA SER A 603 -12.22 1.32 -18.03
C SER A 603 -11.38 1.47 -16.75
N PRO A 604 -10.11 1.03 -16.74
CA PRO A 604 -9.19 1.21 -15.61
C PRO A 604 -8.65 2.65 -15.52
N ASN A 605 -8.74 3.45 -16.58
CA ASN A 605 -8.49 4.89 -16.54
C ASN A 605 -9.17 5.60 -17.72
N ALA A 606 -10.33 6.19 -17.47
CA ALA A 606 -11.07 7.03 -18.41
C ALA A 606 -10.69 8.52 -18.33
N LEU A 607 -9.70 8.92 -17.53
CA LEU A 607 -9.38 10.34 -17.34
C LEU A 607 -8.99 11.03 -18.65
N HIS A 608 -8.24 10.33 -19.52
CA HIS A 608 -7.93 10.83 -20.86
C HIS A 608 -9.17 10.97 -21.74
N MET A 609 -10.12 10.03 -21.67
CA MET A 609 -11.40 10.14 -22.39
C MET A 609 -12.22 11.35 -21.90
N MET A 610 -12.26 11.56 -20.58
CA MET A 610 -12.95 12.69 -19.95
C MET A 610 -12.34 14.02 -20.42
N TRP A 611 -11.01 14.13 -20.48
CA TRP A 611 -10.34 15.33 -20.99
C TRP A 611 -10.59 15.59 -22.47
N ILE A 612 -10.56 14.56 -23.34
CA ILE A 612 -10.73 14.77 -24.79
C ILE A 612 -12.19 15.08 -25.15
N TRP A 613 -13.15 14.37 -24.54
CA TRP A 613 -14.54 14.30 -25.02
C TRP A 613 -15.60 14.74 -24.00
N GLY A 614 -15.23 14.98 -22.74
CA GLY A 614 -16.15 15.31 -21.66
C GLY A 614 -17.23 14.24 -21.45
N SER A 615 -18.47 14.70 -21.22
CA SER A 615 -19.65 13.85 -21.08
C SER A 615 -19.92 12.94 -22.29
N THR A 616 -19.53 13.35 -23.52
CA THR A 616 -19.83 12.61 -24.76
C THR A 616 -19.09 11.27 -24.87
N ALA A 617 -18.05 11.06 -24.05
CA ALA A 617 -17.35 9.79 -23.90
C ALA A 617 -18.13 8.74 -23.09
N PHE A 618 -19.20 9.09 -22.37
CA PHE A 618 -20.06 8.12 -21.67
C PHE A 618 -20.55 7.02 -22.65
N PRO A 619 -20.53 5.72 -22.27
CA PRO A 619 -20.27 5.13 -20.95
C PRO A 619 -18.78 4.85 -20.65
N PHE A 620 -17.86 5.59 -21.26
CA PHE A 620 -16.40 5.54 -21.01
C PHE A 620 -15.75 4.18 -21.25
N THR A 621 -16.32 3.36 -22.14
CA THR A 621 -15.76 2.08 -22.58
C THR A 621 -14.77 2.26 -23.72
N THR A 622 -13.80 1.36 -23.84
CA THR A 622 -12.85 1.29 -24.97
C THR A 622 -13.57 1.29 -26.33
N ALA A 623 -14.69 0.59 -26.46
CA ALA A 623 -15.50 0.55 -27.68
C ALA A 623 -16.12 1.92 -28.04
N ARG A 624 -16.47 2.75 -27.04
CA ARG A 624 -16.92 4.13 -27.27
C ARG A 624 -15.76 5.05 -27.64
N GLU A 625 -14.59 4.86 -27.03
CA GLU A 625 -13.35 5.56 -27.41
C GLU A 625 -12.96 5.29 -28.88
N GLU A 626 -13.04 4.03 -29.33
CA GLU A 626 -12.79 3.61 -30.72
C GLU A 626 -13.84 4.07 -31.74
N ALA A 627 -15.04 4.46 -31.29
CA ALA A 627 -16.07 5.06 -32.13
C ALA A 627 -15.80 6.57 -32.31
N LEU A 628 -15.57 7.29 -31.20
CA LEU A 628 -15.22 8.71 -31.22
C LEU A 628 -13.96 8.98 -32.06
N TRP A 629 -12.92 8.17 -31.93
CA TRP A 629 -11.70 8.28 -32.75
C TRP A 629 -11.86 7.90 -34.23
N ARG A 630 -13.01 7.39 -34.64
CA ARG A 630 -13.35 7.01 -36.03
C ARG A 630 -14.31 8.01 -36.68
N GLU A 631 -15.11 8.69 -35.86
CA GLU A 631 -16.01 9.77 -36.24
C GLU A 631 -15.28 11.13 -36.33
N GLU A 632 -14.09 11.24 -35.72
CA GLU A 632 -13.30 12.48 -35.61
C GLU A 632 -12.18 12.63 -36.65
N THR A 633 -11.83 13.87 -36.98
CA THR A 633 -10.81 14.28 -37.96
C THR A 633 -9.83 15.32 -37.37
N TRP A 634 -8.74 15.65 -38.09
CA TRP A 634 -7.80 16.70 -37.66
C TRP A 634 -8.33 18.11 -37.96
N ARG A 635 -9.24 18.59 -37.11
CA ARG A 635 -9.92 19.89 -37.21
C ARG A 635 -9.67 20.78 -36.00
N LEU A 636 -9.96 22.08 -36.12
CA LEU A 636 -9.70 23.05 -35.05
C LEU A 636 -10.54 22.78 -33.79
N GLU A 637 -11.77 22.31 -33.97
CA GLU A 637 -12.68 21.94 -32.88
C GLU A 637 -12.18 20.73 -32.09
N LEU A 638 -11.41 19.81 -32.71
CA LEU A 638 -10.73 18.75 -31.97
C LEU A 638 -9.71 19.34 -30.99
N LEU A 639 -9.04 20.44 -31.34
CA LEU A 639 -8.04 21.10 -30.49
C LEU A 639 -8.65 22.05 -29.45
N VAL A 640 -9.53 22.94 -29.88
CA VAL A 640 -10.11 23.99 -29.02
C VAL A 640 -11.33 23.50 -28.24
N SER A 641 -12.05 22.48 -28.72
CA SER A 641 -13.29 21.99 -28.11
C SER A 641 -14.26 23.15 -27.82
N GLY A 642 -15.01 23.09 -26.71
CA GLY A 642 -15.80 24.20 -26.19
C GLY A 642 -15.03 25.23 -25.36
N MET A 643 -13.68 25.22 -25.34
CA MET A 643 -12.90 26.04 -24.41
C MET A 643 -12.98 27.55 -24.67
N ASP A 644 -13.23 27.96 -25.92
CA ASP A 644 -13.31 29.37 -26.32
C ASP A 644 -14.36 29.60 -27.41
N PRO A 645 -15.50 30.25 -27.09
CA PRO A 645 -16.54 30.52 -28.08
C PRO A 645 -16.07 31.48 -29.17
N THR A 646 -15.10 32.36 -28.89
CA THR A 646 -14.57 33.36 -29.85
C THR A 646 -13.93 32.68 -31.06
N ILE A 647 -13.16 31.62 -30.81
CA ILE A 647 -12.51 30.84 -31.87
C ILE A 647 -13.54 30.00 -32.63
N LEU A 648 -14.55 29.45 -31.94
CA LEU A 648 -15.66 28.71 -32.59
C LEU A 648 -16.54 29.62 -33.48
N ASP A 649 -16.75 30.88 -33.08
CA ASP A 649 -17.40 31.88 -33.92
C ASP A 649 -16.59 32.15 -35.20
N TRP A 650 -15.26 32.31 -35.11
CA TRP A 650 -14.40 32.47 -36.29
C TRP A 650 -14.35 31.23 -37.19
N VAL A 651 -14.45 30.03 -36.61
CA VAL A 651 -14.59 28.76 -37.33
C VAL A 651 -15.88 28.75 -38.15
N ARG A 652 -17.01 29.14 -37.54
CA ARG A 652 -18.32 29.24 -38.21
C ARG A 652 -18.34 30.32 -39.30
N ASP A 653 -17.65 31.44 -39.07
CA ASP A 653 -17.45 32.52 -40.04
C ASP A 653 -16.48 32.14 -41.18
N ASN A 654 -15.88 30.94 -41.15
CA ASN A 654 -14.90 30.42 -42.12
C ASN A 654 -13.67 31.34 -42.34
N LYS A 655 -13.24 32.04 -41.28
CA LYS A 655 -12.05 32.91 -41.31
C LYS A 655 -10.75 32.10 -41.40
N TYR A 656 -9.66 32.78 -41.78
CA TYR A 656 -8.33 32.25 -41.53
C TYR A 656 -7.95 32.52 -40.07
N ILE A 657 -7.37 31.54 -39.40
CA ILE A 657 -6.99 31.66 -37.99
C ILE A 657 -5.58 31.08 -37.81
N PHE A 658 -4.66 31.87 -37.24
CA PHE A 658 -3.46 31.33 -36.62
C PHE A 658 -3.72 31.08 -35.13
N LEU A 659 -3.63 29.82 -34.68
CA LEU A 659 -3.34 29.54 -33.27
C LEU A 659 -1.82 29.45 -33.13
N TYR A 660 -1.25 30.14 -32.14
CA TYR A 660 0.19 30.15 -31.94
C TYR A 660 0.59 30.19 -30.47
N GLY A 661 1.81 29.76 -30.19
CA GLY A 661 2.34 29.62 -28.84
C GLY A 661 3.86 29.74 -28.78
N GLY A 662 4.39 29.75 -27.56
CA GLY A 662 5.80 30.02 -27.30
C GLY A 662 6.03 31.04 -26.19
N ASP A 663 7.29 31.26 -25.83
CA ASP A 663 7.70 32.15 -24.74
C ASP A 663 8.72 33.24 -25.15
N ASP A 664 8.99 33.37 -26.45
CA ASP A 664 9.84 34.42 -27.03
C ASP A 664 8.99 35.63 -27.49
N LEU A 665 9.15 36.76 -26.80
CA LEU A 665 8.44 38.01 -27.09
C LEU A 665 8.89 38.69 -28.39
N GLU A 666 10.13 38.50 -28.83
CA GLU A 666 10.60 39.07 -30.09
C GLU A 666 10.06 38.27 -31.28
N TRP A 667 10.06 36.94 -31.18
CA TRP A 667 9.39 36.06 -32.13
C TRP A 667 7.89 36.37 -32.24
N ILE A 668 7.17 36.51 -31.12
CA ILE A 668 5.73 36.85 -31.11
C ILE A 668 5.46 38.17 -31.85
N ARG A 669 6.27 39.21 -31.59
CA ARG A 669 6.14 40.51 -32.28
C ARG A 669 6.46 40.42 -33.77
N LYS A 670 7.50 39.68 -34.17
CA LYS A 670 7.85 39.47 -35.59
C LYS A 670 6.76 38.69 -36.31
N PHE A 671 6.32 37.57 -35.76
CA PHE A 671 5.31 36.68 -36.34
C PHE A 671 3.98 37.40 -36.55
N THR A 672 3.43 38.06 -35.52
CA THR A 672 2.15 38.77 -35.63
C THR A 672 2.18 39.95 -36.61
N ARG A 673 3.34 40.60 -36.80
CA ARG A 673 3.52 41.65 -37.81
C ARG A 673 3.59 41.06 -39.22
N SER A 674 4.43 40.05 -39.47
CA SER A 674 4.56 39.42 -40.78
C SER A 674 3.27 38.72 -41.21
N ALA A 675 2.59 38.00 -40.31
CA ALA A 675 1.31 37.35 -40.58
C ALA A 675 0.22 38.37 -40.96
N ARG A 676 0.14 39.52 -40.27
CA ARG A 676 -0.80 40.60 -40.61
C ARG A 676 -0.44 41.27 -41.94
N ALA A 677 0.84 41.51 -42.22
CA ALA A 677 1.29 42.09 -43.49
C ALA A 677 0.97 41.18 -44.67
N MET A 678 1.29 39.88 -44.56
CA MET A 678 0.91 38.82 -45.50
C MET A 678 -0.61 38.81 -45.72
N ALA A 679 -1.42 38.80 -44.66
CA ALA A 679 -2.88 38.74 -44.78
C ALA A 679 -3.47 39.97 -45.50
N SER A 680 -2.99 41.17 -45.19
CA SER A 680 -3.36 42.40 -45.89
C SER A 680 -2.96 42.37 -47.37
N ALA A 681 -1.77 41.84 -47.69
CA ALA A 681 -1.27 41.73 -49.06
C ALA A 681 -1.92 40.57 -49.86
N ALA A 682 -2.53 39.60 -49.18
CA ALA A 682 -3.30 38.50 -49.76
C ALA A 682 -4.81 38.79 -49.82
N GLY A 683 -5.28 39.85 -49.16
CA GLY A 683 -6.70 40.20 -49.09
C GLY A 683 -7.55 39.24 -48.24
N ILE A 684 -6.95 38.49 -47.30
CA ILE A 684 -7.65 37.45 -46.53
C ILE A 684 -8.10 37.93 -45.14
N PRO A 685 -9.28 37.48 -44.65
CA PRO A 685 -9.72 37.75 -43.28
C PRO A 685 -8.96 36.85 -42.29
N LEU A 686 -7.86 37.36 -41.74
CA LEU A 686 -7.01 36.66 -40.77
C LEU A 686 -7.26 37.14 -39.33
N GLU A 687 -7.65 36.19 -38.48
CA GLU A 687 -7.62 36.31 -37.02
C GLU A 687 -6.39 35.61 -36.44
N MET A 688 -5.99 35.97 -35.22
CA MET A 688 -4.85 35.35 -34.53
C MET A 688 -5.16 35.20 -33.04
N ALA A 689 -4.91 34.01 -32.48
CA ALA A 689 -5.04 33.74 -31.06
C ALA A 689 -3.77 33.11 -30.47
N TYR A 690 -3.25 33.71 -29.39
CA TYR A 690 -2.17 33.14 -28.59
C TYR A 690 -2.72 32.19 -27.53
N VAL A 691 -2.28 30.93 -27.57
CA VAL A 691 -2.72 29.83 -26.70
C VAL A 691 -1.63 29.33 -25.74
N GLY A 692 -0.56 30.13 -25.54
CA GLY A 692 0.44 29.89 -24.50
C GLY A 692 1.49 28.82 -24.82
N LYS A 693 1.92 28.13 -23.76
CA LYS A 693 2.98 27.10 -23.76
C LYS A 693 2.80 26.19 -22.53
N SER A 694 3.11 24.90 -22.63
CA SER A 694 2.84 23.93 -21.55
C SER A 694 3.70 24.15 -20.29
N LYS A 695 4.94 24.63 -20.48
CA LYS A 695 5.91 24.94 -19.42
C LYS A 695 6.17 26.45 -19.36
N LYS A 696 6.73 26.91 -18.24
CA LYS A 696 7.08 28.33 -17.96
C LYS A 696 5.86 29.28 -17.85
N ARG A 697 4.85 28.96 -17.01
CA ARG A 697 3.64 29.79 -16.77
C ARG A 697 3.95 31.29 -16.60
N GLU A 698 5.05 31.65 -15.95
CA GLU A 698 5.44 33.05 -15.72
C GLU A 698 5.90 33.79 -17.00
N ASN A 699 6.58 33.12 -17.94
CA ASN A 699 6.89 33.72 -19.23
C ASN A 699 5.62 33.87 -20.09
N VAL A 700 4.70 32.90 -20.00
CA VAL A 700 3.38 32.96 -20.67
C VAL A 700 2.55 34.14 -20.18
N ARG A 701 2.52 34.43 -18.85
CA ARG A 701 1.90 35.65 -18.31
C ARG A 701 2.50 36.94 -18.90
N LYS A 702 3.84 37.01 -19.01
CA LYS A 702 4.53 38.16 -19.61
C LYS A 702 4.21 38.31 -21.10
N ALA A 703 4.05 37.20 -21.83
CA ALA A 703 3.59 37.20 -23.21
C ALA A 703 2.14 37.71 -23.34
N ILE A 704 1.20 37.20 -22.53
CA ILE A 704 -0.19 37.67 -22.48
C ILE A 704 -0.25 39.18 -22.20
N ALA A 705 0.45 39.66 -21.17
CA ALA A 705 0.51 41.08 -20.83
C ALA A 705 1.07 41.93 -21.98
N THR A 706 2.13 41.46 -22.65
CA THR A 706 2.73 42.15 -23.82
C THR A 706 1.75 42.19 -25.00
N ILE A 707 1.09 41.08 -25.30
CA ILE A 707 0.11 40.96 -26.39
C ILE A 707 -1.09 41.90 -26.16
N ASN A 708 -1.60 41.98 -24.92
CA ASN A 708 -2.68 42.89 -24.55
C ASN A 708 -2.28 44.37 -24.72
N VAL A 709 -1.08 44.76 -24.25
CA VAL A 709 -0.60 46.14 -24.30
C VAL A 709 -0.27 46.59 -25.73
N GLU A 710 0.43 45.76 -26.50
CA GLU A 710 0.78 46.05 -27.90
C GLU A 710 -0.36 45.71 -28.89
N LYS A 711 -1.49 45.18 -28.41
CA LYS A 711 -2.66 44.75 -29.19
C LYS A 711 -2.29 43.85 -30.38
N LEU A 712 -1.39 42.90 -30.15
CA LEU A 712 -0.81 42.09 -31.22
C LEU A 712 -1.82 41.11 -31.83
N SER A 713 -2.67 40.52 -30.99
CA SER A 713 -3.62 39.45 -31.31
C SER A 713 -4.66 39.32 -30.18
N TYR A 714 -5.62 38.40 -30.34
CA TYR A 714 -6.37 37.86 -29.21
C TYR A 714 -5.49 36.89 -28.41
N CYS A 715 -5.75 36.71 -27.12
CA CYS A 715 -5.05 35.71 -26.31
C CYS A 715 -5.88 35.22 -25.12
N TRP A 716 -5.67 33.94 -24.76
CA TRP A 716 -6.25 33.37 -23.56
C TRP A 716 -5.63 34.00 -22.31
N GLN A 717 -6.47 34.69 -21.54
CA GLN A 717 -6.07 35.36 -20.30
C GLN A 717 -5.90 34.36 -19.14
N ASP A 718 -6.75 33.33 -19.14
CA ASP A 718 -6.73 32.30 -18.11
C ASP A 718 -5.67 31.22 -18.40
N THR A 719 -4.82 30.98 -17.40
CA THR A 719 -3.79 29.95 -17.49
C THR A 719 -4.33 28.54 -17.27
N THR A 720 -5.56 28.39 -16.77
CA THR A 720 -6.26 27.09 -16.63
C THR A 720 -6.65 26.54 -18.00
N LEU A 721 -7.26 27.37 -18.86
CA LEU A 721 -7.52 27.01 -20.27
C LEU A 721 -6.25 26.64 -21.03
N ILE A 722 -5.16 27.40 -20.85
CA ILE A 722 -3.84 27.08 -21.44
C ILE A 722 -3.34 25.73 -20.92
N TRP A 723 -3.39 25.47 -19.61
CA TRP A 723 -3.02 24.17 -19.04
C TRP A 723 -3.88 23.04 -19.61
N PHE A 724 -5.20 23.24 -19.70
CA PHE A 724 -6.13 22.20 -20.16
C PHE A 724 -5.92 21.85 -21.63
N PHE A 725 -5.70 22.83 -22.52
CA PHE A 725 -5.34 22.60 -23.92
C PHE A 725 -4.12 21.65 -24.06
N TRP A 726 -3.06 21.88 -23.29
CA TRP A 726 -1.86 21.03 -23.31
C TRP A 726 -2.09 19.65 -22.67
N THR A 727 -2.77 19.58 -21.52
CA THR A 727 -3.15 18.32 -20.84
C THR A 727 -4.07 17.46 -21.72
N ARG A 728 -4.96 18.10 -22.49
CA ARG A 728 -5.89 17.46 -23.43
C ARG A 728 -5.15 16.93 -24.67
N LEU A 729 -4.21 17.69 -25.23
CA LEU A 729 -3.29 17.22 -26.28
C LEU A 729 -2.42 16.04 -25.82
N GLU A 730 -1.81 16.11 -24.63
CA GLU A 730 -1.09 14.98 -24.05
C GLU A 730 -2.03 13.77 -23.88
N SER A 731 -3.27 13.98 -23.45
CA SER A 731 -4.27 12.92 -23.30
C SER A 731 -4.69 12.26 -24.61
N MET A 732 -4.78 13.01 -25.72
CA MET A 732 -4.98 12.42 -27.05
C MET A 732 -3.85 11.45 -27.42
N LEU A 733 -2.60 11.82 -27.14
CA LEU A 733 -1.43 10.97 -27.35
C LEU A 733 -1.53 9.68 -26.52
N TYR A 734 -1.83 9.78 -25.22
CA TYR A 734 -1.98 8.62 -24.33
C TYR A 734 -3.15 7.71 -24.75
N SER A 735 -4.29 8.28 -25.15
CA SER A 735 -5.47 7.54 -25.65
C SER A 735 -5.16 6.72 -26.90
N LYS A 736 -4.53 7.32 -27.93
CA LYS A 736 -4.10 6.62 -29.16
C LYS A 736 -3.11 5.48 -28.85
N ILE A 737 -2.17 5.70 -27.92
CA ILE A 737 -1.23 4.67 -27.43
C ILE A 737 -1.97 3.53 -26.71
N GLN A 738 -2.90 3.86 -25.81
CA GLN A 738 -3.66 2.90 -25.00
C GLN A 738 -4.51 1.96 -25.86
N LEU A 739 -5.13 2.47 -26.91
CA LEU A 739 -5.87 1.69 -27.91
C LEU A 739 -4.99 0.77 -28.80
N LYS A 740 -3.68 0.72 -28.56
CA LYS A 740 -2.67 0.08 -29.44
C LYS A 740 -2.65 0.62 -30.87
N ARG A 741 -3.36 1.71 -31.16
CA ARG A 741 -3.32 2.45 -32.42
C ARG A 741 -2.19 3.49 -32.40
N ALA A 742 -1.02 3.08 -31.89
CA ALA A 742 0.24 3.78 -32.06
C ALA A 742 0.83 3.53 -33.47
N ASP A 743 -0.05 3.48 -34.49
CA ASP A 743 0.36 3.34 -35.88
C ASP A 743 0.89 4.68 -36.36
N ASP A 744 2.11 4.68 -36.88
CA ASP A 744 2.75 5.87 -37.42
C ASP A 744 2.10 6.36 -38.73
N GLN A 745 1.09 5.64 -39.23
CA GLN A 745 0.22 6.05 -40.35
C GLN A 745 -1.01 6.87 -39.93
N ASP A 746 -1.37 6.95 -38.64
CA ASP A 746 -2.53 7.75 -38.19
C ASP A 746 -2.22 9.25 -38.32
N PRO A 747 -2.93 10.02 -39.18
CA PRO A 747 -2.61 11.41 -39.44
C PRO A 747 -2.89 12.32 -38.23
N ILE A 748 -3.89 11.98 -37.40
CA ILE A 748 -4.18 12.71 -36.16
C ILE A 748 -3.02 12.49 -35.17
N MET A 749 -2.55 11.24 -35.04
CA MET A 749 -1.43 10.88 -34.17
C MET A 749 -0.13 11.60 -34.58
N LEU A 750 0.19 11.64 -35.88
CA LEU A 750 1.34 12.39 -36.41
C LEU A 750 1.26 13.88 -36.08
N GLN A 751 0.09 14.50 -36.25
CA GLN A 751 -0.08 15.94 -36.01
C GLN A 751 -0.01 16.30 -34.52
N ILE A 752 -0.57 15.47 -33.63
CA ILE A 752 -0.43 15.61 -32.16
C ILE A 752 1.06 15.51 -31.77
N LYS A 753 1.77 14.49 -32.28
CA LYS A 753 3.21 14.31 -32.04
C LYS A 753 4.00 15.57 -32.45
N LYS A 754 3.77 16.14 -33.64
CA LYS A 754 4.46 17.37 -34.08
C LYS A 754 4.20 18.54 -33.13
N LEU A 755 2.93 18.83 -32.83
CA LEU A 755 2.53 19.97 -32.00
C LEU A 755 3.08 19.88 -30.56
N LEU A 756 3.03 18.70 -29.93
CA LEU A 756 3.61 18.47 -28.60
C LEU A 756 5.14 18.62 -28.59
N SER A 757 5.82 18.31 -29.69
CA SER A 757 7.28 18.51 -29.80
C SER A 757 7.66 19.97 -30.05
N TYR A 758 6.91 20.72 -30.86
CA TYR A 758 7.22 22.13 -31.12
C TYR A 758 7.09 23.00 -29.86
N ASP A 759 6.13 22.70 -28.98
CA ASP A 759 5.99 23.30 -27.65
C ASP A 759 7.25 23.14 -26.78
N LYS A 760 7.91 21.97 -26.83
CA LYS A 760 9.18 21.78 -26.10
C LYS A 760 10.34 22.53 -26.76
N ASN A 761 10.40 22.52 -28.10
CA ASN A 761 11.54 23.04 -28.86
C ASN A 761 11.59 24.58 -28.98
N GLY A 762 10.46 25.30 -28.93
CA GLY A 762 10.49 26.75 -29.09
C GLY A 762 9.13 27.45 -29.07
N SER A 763 8.95 28.36 -30.02
CA SER A 763 7.64 28.89 -30.41
C SER A 763 7.06 28.05 -31.55
N TRP A 764 5.75 28.14 -31.79
CA TRP A 764 5.06 27.34 -32.80
C TRP A 764 3.81 28.06 -33.30
N ALA A 765 3.30 27.66 -34.47
CA ALA A 765 1.98 28.06 -34.95
C ALA A 765 1.31 26.94 -35.75
N LEU A 766 -0.01 27.00 -35.89
CA LEU A 766 -0.79 26.29 -36.90
C LEU A 766 -1.68 27.28 -37.64
N LEU A 767 -1.90 27.02 -38.93
CA LEU A 767 -2.83 27.77 -39.75
C LEU A 767 -4.06 26.90 -40.05
N CYS A 768 -5.24 27.48 -39.92
CA CYS A 768 -6.52 26.86 -40.28
C CYS A 768 -7.41 27.84 -41.03
N GLN A 769 -8.35 27.30 -41.81
CA GLN A 769 -9.43 28.02 -42.46
C GLN A 769 -10.75 27.38 -42.04
N GLY A 770 -11.58 28.12 -41.30
CA GLY A 770 -12.72 27.55 -40.61
C GLY A 770 -12.28 26.37 -39.72
N SER A 771 -12.99 25.24 -39.86
CA SER A 771 -12.69 23.98 -39.17
C SER A 771 -11.36 23.33 -39.61
N THR A 772 -10.94 23.53 -40.86
CA THR A 772 -9.85 22.76 -41.48
C THR A 772 -8.47 23.28 -41.10
N ILE A 773 -7.64 22.45 -40.46
CA ILE A 773 -6.23 22.75 -40.22
C ILE A 773 -5.43 22.49 -41.50
N LEU A 774 -4.75 23.53 -42.01
CA LEU A 774 -3.98 23.47 -43.26
C LEU A 774 -2.57 22.92 -43.04
N THR A 775 -1.87 23.43 -42.01
CA THR A 775 -0.54 22.96 -41.58
C THR A 775 -0.23 23.36 -40.14
N ASN A 776 0.66 22.63 -39.49
CA ASN A 776 1.30 23.01 -38.23
C ASN A 776 2.83 23.05 -38.38
N GLY A 777 3.49 23.98 -37.71
CA GLY A 777 4.91 24.21 -37.94
C GLY A 777 5.66 24.78 -36.73
N HIS A 778 6.96 24.52 -36.73
CA HIS A 778 7.89 25.11 -35.79
C HIS A 778 7.99 26.63 -36.01
N GLY A 779 8.30 27.39 -34.97
CA GLY A 779 8.31 28.85 -35.02
C GLY A 779 9.25 29.43 -36.09
N THR A 780 10.33 28.72 -36.45
CA THR A 780 11.22 29.14 -37.55
C THR A 780 10.51 29.12 -38.90
N THR A 781 9.93 27.99 -39.31
CA THR A 781 9.25 27.84 -40.61
C THR A 781 7.96 28.67 -40.67
N MET A 782 7.23 28.77 -39.55
CA MET A 782 6.00 29.56 -39.47
C MET A 782 6.24 31.08 -39.37
N LEU A 783 7.42 31.55 -38.94
CA LEU A 783 7.81 32.95 -39.06
C LEU A 783 8.31 33.29 -40.47
N GLN A 784 9.06 32.37 -41.08
CA GLN A 784 9.61 32.58 -42.41
C GLN A 784 8.54 32.53 -43.51
N THR A 785 7.56 31.62 -43.44
CA THR A 785 6.52 31.48 -44.50
C THR A 785 5.75 32.79 -44.77
N PRO A 786 5.29 33.57 -43.76
CA PRO A 786 4.69 34.89 -43.99
C PRO A 786 5.68 36.02 -44.31
N ALA A 787 6.95 35.89 -43.90
CA ALA A 787 7.98 36.89 -44.22
C ALA A 787 8.41 36.81 -45.69
N ASP A 788 8.54 35.58 -46.21
CA ASP A 788 8.93 35.28 -47.59
C ASP A 788 7.73 35.31 -48.56
N TYR A 789 6.62 35.95 -48.19
CA TYR A 789 5.38 36.03 -48.99
C TYR A 789 5.63 36.50 -50.43
N ASP A 790 6.53 37.48 -50.62
CA ASP A 790 6.89 37.99 -51.94
C ASP A 790 7.53 36.95 -52.86
N LEU A 791 8.12 35.87 -52.31
CA LEU A 791 8.73 34.78 -53.06
C LEU A 791 7.74 33.70 -53.52
N TRP A 792 6.49 33.70 -53.01
CA TRP A 792 5.51 32.69 -53.36
C TRP A 792 4.11 33.21 -53.72
N LYS A 793 3.82 34.51 -53.51
CA LYS A 793 2.55 35.16 -53.84
C LYS A 793 2.06 34.92 -55.28
N GLU A 794 2.96 34.79 -56.25
CA GLU A 794 2.61 34.58 -57.66
C GLU A 794 1.87 33.24 -57.89
N HIS A 795 2.14 32.24 -57.05
CA HIS A 795 1.45 30.95 -57.10
C HIS A 795 -0.01 31.03 -56.64
N ILE A 796 -0.38 32.04 -55.84
CA ILE A 796 -1.75 32.19 -55.29
C ILE A 796 -2.77 32.32 -56.43
N SER A 797 -2.43 33.08 -57.48
CA SER A 797 -3.26 33.28 -58.67
C SER A 797 -3.49 32.00 -59.51
N THR A 798 -2.73 30.93 -59.26
CA THR A 798 -2.82 29.65 -60.01
C THR A 798 -3.19 28.44 -59.15
N ARG A 799 -2.91 28.49 -57.83
CA ARG A 799 -3.11 27.37 -56.89
C ARG A 799 -4.00 27.70 -55.68
N GLY A 800 -4.31 28.97 -55.47
CA GLY A 800 -5.02 29.45 -54.27
C GLY A 800 -4.14 29.52 -53.03
N PHE A 801 -4.50 30.41 -52.10
CA PHE A 801 -3.68 30.74 -50.92
C PHE A 801 -3.31 29.50 -50.08
N ASN A 802 -4.27 28.62 -49.81
CA ASN A 802 -4.08 27.44 -48.95
C ASN A 802 -2.97 26.51 -49.47
N LEU A 803 -2.97 26.23 -50.77
CA LEU A 803 -2.02 25.31 -51.37
C LEU A 803 -0.64 25.98 -51.49
N SER A 804 -0.58 27.24 -51.92
CA SER A 804 0.69 27.97 -52.00
C SER A 804 1.37 28.17 -50.64
N PHE A 805 0.62 28.53 -49.60
CA PHE A 805 1.16 28.64 -48.23
C PHE A 805 1.69 27.29 -47.75
N LYS A 806 0.94 26.21 -47.96
CA LYS A 806 1.33 24.87 -47.53
C LYS A 806 2.55 24.35 -48.28
N GLU A 807 2.57 24.41 -49.60
CA GLU A 807 3.70 23.96 -50.43
C GLU A 807 4.99 24.73 -50.08
N TYR A 808 4.90 26.02 -49.77
CA TYR A 808 6.05 26.82 -49.34
C TYR A 808 6.51 26.48 -47.92
N HIS A 809 5.57 26.37 -46.96
CA HIS A 809 5.88 25.93 -45.60
C HIS A 809 6.54 24.55 -45.59
N ASP A 810 5.97 23.59 -46.31
CA ASP A 810 6.43 22.20 -46.29
C ASP A 810 7.81 22.07 -46.98
N LYS A 811 8.11 22.92 -47.98
CA LYS A 811 9.47 23.09 -48.52
C LYS A 811 10.46 23.60 -47.47
N LEU A 812 10.09 24.60 -46.67
CA LEU A 812 10.94 25.11 -45.57
C LEU A 812 11.09 24.08 -44.44
N HIS A 813 10.05 23.30 -44.16
CA HIS A 813 10.04 22.23 -43.16
C HIS A 813 11.04 21.13 -43.51
N VAL A 814 11.02 20.64 -44.75
CA VAL A 814 12.00 19.66 -45.26
C VAL A 814 13.43 20.25 -45.23
N ALA A 815 13.61 21.50 -45.65
CA ALA A 815 14.92 22.15 -45.62
C ALA A 815 15.49 22.35 -44.20
N ALA A 816 14.63 22.48 -43.19
CA ALA A 816 15.04 22.68 -41.80
C ALA A 816 15.55 21.40 -41.09
N ASN A 817 15.28 20.20 -41.63
CA ASN A 817 15.63 18.91 -41.00
C ASN A 817 15.23 18.80 -39.51
N ASN A 818 14.08 19.40 -39.15
CA ASN A 818 13.55 19.37 -37.78
C ASN A 818 13.39 17.93 -37.27
N CYS A 819 13.69 17.68 -36.00
CA CYS A 819 13.39 16.40 -35.36
C CYS A 819 12.76 16.53 -33.97
N CYS A 820 11.97 15.53 -33.59
CA CYS A 820 11.16 15.57 -32.38
C CYS A 820 11.86 15.04 -31.11
N ARG A 821 11.34 15.48 -29.96
CA ARG A 821 11.70 15.03 -28.60
C ARG A 821 10.43 14.89 -27.77
N PHE A 822 10.22 13.73 -27.15
CA PHE A 822 9.07 13.45 -26.28
C PHE A 822 9.51 13.11 -24.87
N GLU A 823 9.21 13.97 -23.92
CA GLU A 823 9.43 13.73 -22.49
C GLU A 823 8.17 13.10 -21.88
N PHE A 824 8.24 11.80 -21.56
CA PHE A 824 7.16 11.11 -20.86
C PHE A 824 7.41 11.19 -19.34
N PRO A 825 6.52 11.78 -18.54
CA PRO A 825 6.68 11.78 -17.09
C PRO A 825 6.66 10.34 -16.56
N HIS A 826 7.60 9.98 -15.68
CA HIS A 826 7.63 8.65 -15.03
C HIS A 826 6.31 8.30 -14.31
N ALA A 827 5.53 9.31 -13.91
CA ALA A 827 4.23 9.17 -13.27
C ALA A 827 3.05 8.94 -14.25
N ALA A 828 3.27 8.90 -15.56
CA ALA A 828 2.22 8.73 -16.59
C ALA A 828 1.90 7.26 -16.93
N GLY A 829 2.37 6.30 -16.14
CA GLY A 829 2.04 4.88 -16.32
C GLY A 829 2.79 4.22 -17.48
N ARG A 830 2.08 3.81 -18.53
CA ARG A 830 2.66 3.00 -19.62
C ARG A 830 3.37 3.87 -20.67
N ILE A 831 4.67 4.06 -20.48
CA ILE A 831 5.58 4.55 -21.52
C ILE A 831 5.67 3.50 -22.66
N PRO A 832 5.51 3.86 -23.94
CA PRO A 832 5.67 2.94 -25.08
C PRO A 832 6.98 2.16 -25.07
N GLU A 833 7.03 1.01 -25.73
CA GLU A 833 8.26 0.23 -25.91
C GLU A 833 9.18 0.86 -26.97
N GLY A 834 8.60 1.41 -28.04
CA GLY A 834 9.28 2.21 -29.07
C GLY A 834 8.32 3.23 -29.70
N MET A 835 8.87 4.19 -30.43
CA MET A 835 8.11 5.19 -31.19
C MET A 835 8.92 5.67 -32.40
N ARG A 836 8.29 5.95 -33.55
CA ARG A 836 8.92 6.71 -34.64
C ARG A 836 8.70 8.21 -34.50
N CYS A 837 9.72 8.96 -34.91
CA CYS A 837 9.62 10.41 -35.07
C CYS A 837 8.62 10.77 -36.19
N PRO A 838 7.70 11.74 -36.00
CA PRO A 838 6.74 12.16 -37.03
C PRO A 838 7.36 13.04 -38.14
N GLU A 839 8.65 13.38 -38.03
CA GLU A 839 9.39 14.22 -38.99
C GLU A 839 10.29 13.38 -39.90
N CYS A 840 11.12 12.50 -39.33
CA CYS A 840 12.10 11.71 -40.09
C CYS A 840 11.77 10.20 -40.16
N HIS A 841 10.67 9.75 -39.55
CA HIS A 841 10.20 8.35 -39.50
C HIS A 841 11.17 7.29 -38.95
N ARG A 842 12.37 7.70 -38.50
CA ARG A 842 13.32 6.85 -37.76
C ARG A 842 12.74 6.48 -36.39
N MET A 843 13.13 5.29 -35.90
CA MET A 843 12.88 4.89 -34.51
C MET A 843 13.62 5.84 -33.57
N MET A 844 12.97 6.23 -32.48
CA MET A 844 13.54 7.10 -31.45
C MET A 844 14.13 6.26 -30.32
N GLU A 845 15.30 6.62 -29.81
CA GLU A 845 15.92 5.95 -28.66
C GLU A 845 15.16 6.23 -27.37
N LYS A 846 15.06 5.21 -26.51
CA LYS A 846 14.28 5.23 -25.28
C LYS A 846 15.18 5.48 -24.07
N HIS A 847 15.11 6.70 -23.54
CA HIS A 847 15.67 7.06 -22.24
C HIS A 847 14.53 7.50 -21.29
N ILE A 848 14.80 8.47 -20.40
CA ILE A 848 13.79 9.27 -19.68
C ILE A 848 12.88 10.06 -20.67
N ALA A 849 13.36 10.26 -21.89
CA ALA A 849 12.62 10.81 -23.02
C ALA A 849 12.84 9.90 -24.24
N PHE A 850 11.90 9.93 -25.20
CA PHE A 850 12.20 9.51 -26.56
C PHE A 850 12.90 10.66 -27.29
N ILE A 851 14.11 10.39 -27.77
CA ILE A 851 14.92 11.38 -28.51
C ILE A 851 15.14 10.85 -29.93
N CYS A 852 14.96 11.72 -30.92
CA CYS A 852 15.34 11.44 -32.29
C CYS A 852 16.87 11.48 -32.42
N CYS A 853 17.46 10.40 -32.92
CA CYS A 853 18.92 10.21 -33.01
C CYS A 853 19.52 11.00 -34.18
N HIS A 854 19.56 12.33 -34.03
CA HIS A 854 20.24 13.27 -34.91
C HIS A 854 21.39 13.93 -34.13
N ASP A 855 22.55 13.27 -34.07
CA ASP A 855 23.81 13.96 -33.77
C ASP A 855 24.07 15.03 -34.85
N GLN A 856 24.75 16.12 -34.48
CA GLN A 856 24.94 17.30 -35.34
C GLN A 856 25.97 17.10 -36.48
N THR A 857 26.30 15.85 -36.82
CA THR A 857 27.17 15.48 -37.94
C THR A 857 26.33 15.16 -39.18
N GLY A 858 26.05 16.18 -39.99
CA GLY A 858 25.24 16.06 -41.20
C GLY A 858 25.94 15.25 -42.30
N LEU A 859 25.65 13.95 -42.36
CA LEU A 859 25.84 13.11 -43.54
C LEU A 859 24.53 12.38 -43.88
N LEU A 860 24.12 12.52 -45.14
CA LEU A 860 23.02 11.77 -45.73
C LEU A 860 23.56 10.43 -46.22
N GLU A 861 23.04 9.31 -45.69
CA GLU A 861 23.03 8.06 -46.45
C GLU A 861 21.85 8.10 -47.43
N PRO A 862 22.06 7.91 -48.74
CA PRO A 862 21.02 8.04 -49.75
C PRO A 862 20.26 6.72 -49.99
N TYR A 863 18.94 6.78 -49.77
CA TYR A 863 17.89 5.81 -50.17
C TYR A 863 17.98 4.39 -49.59
#